data_AF-A0A1C0A5A2-F1
#
_entry.id   AF-A0A1C0A5A2-F1
#
_cell.length_a   1.000
_cell.length_b   1.000
_cell.length_c   1.000
_cell.angle_alpha   90.00
_cell.angle_beta   90.00
_cell.angle_gamma   90.00
#
_symmetry.space_group_name_H-M   'P 1'
#
loop_
_entity.id
_entity.type
_entity.pdbx_description
1 polymer ?
#
loop_
_entity_poly.entity_id
_entity_poly.type
_entity_poly.pdbx_seq_one_letter_code
_entity_poly.pdbx_strand_id
1 'polypeptide(L)'
;MSENFDLILEKLFEVNFNRDTEEIINDLQDKITADKGFDLEEIIDDDKKEIILNFNPKDEKSKITNLLVAAGLPNEQFDKAESMYRDKFNNNGAEYKYNLHGTLQGGAYAQYAGLMASGSKINQQVVTYNSIGIEPLLQFNGNEFLGYKAGLLYYLNDIFQVNSYMGMILYQLTNEGVIKKGNISSEYRDEFFESIKVEKMKATLIKVLNKVLELDEEEIEEQVEESFNPYIIERKMRLIDKYQKYKARRADEPDNIINYIISDNITARIFKQIGATYLVDQNLKRFDGGLDEELINRIERLEENQLDKLLESRVDLFEPYMLLTKGANGQSAKNRFGDTPKIGNITNNLSLDYLRSLVKDIILDLSKKDSNLLIEMFKLSRQGTGKRFINIIKDRLRHSMNLQQKLDDEVSFESRYLEENPDLFDDNDKVYRLDQAALEQLERMRYPEIRELWQWELTGEGVFLKLGKELAEDEEVKEYHSSYSAEKFDNQEERIQLDLNQPSLNRIYGSLKQNSRYKEEYDVEYINEEKDGYEFPATQGVGVEIINKYVRVERSIKVDGQDISGSYNEADEMEGKKKIGGQKFYGDNILYKKDRSELIYYYGPNQEDKLIIDGFKNGDYGINLVDKVKEANDTEVPLTYTPHQVKFDAFEFKVLDKLEIEKSIYQHSYATIKGTIAEEKLEDYEIYLGEEDPKLVLTYDNDENKILFKGIIENYKIGYHGQNCYLELKAVSYSRLLERKKINRIYQNLNTTHNQVFEQIMADNPEFKIAFADESIGESPLVSEDYPIVLQYKETEWDFIKRIASYQNQILVVDDTKDDSETINILAGPHEAEPKELNNLSGAKSKQTTGRDNIFHYYKVYRYRDYSSKEIYDIGKSVKYKLNNQEDTKIELIIIKNKIYMSDGILYSDLTLVEEDQINILKEKRKREIAGHSFRAEIKQLDNKHRAQVEFLDVFNEYDEATSYYFPLDKVYTNSYFAPEVGDIIDVYFKSKNERHATIKSSSTDNNQEVENDPADKVIFSSTGNAIKLNNEVISLASKEKKSSLDVKEELINVASNTSQLALSSTYINVKTEKANGLIDDSKTEFSFGSKVVVISDDGISVV
;
A
#
# COMPACT_ATOMS: atom_id res chain seq x y z
N MET A 1 -10.26 -46.89 4.26
CA MET A 1 -10.44 -45.91 5.34
C MET A 1 -10.88 -46.65 6.60
N SER A 2 -11.50 -46.02 7.58
CA SER A 2 -11.70 -46.61 8.92
C SER A 2 -12.99 -46.12 9.56
N GLU A 3 -13.75 -47.10 10.06
CA GLU A 3 -15.09 -46.99 10.66
C GLU A 3 -15.29 -45.81 11.61
N ASN A 4 -14.21 -45.36 12.24
CA ASN A 4 -14.17 -44.29 13.23
C ASN A 4 -14.15 -42.87 12.64
N PHE A 5 -13.57 -42.65 11.46
CA PHE A 5 -13.67 -41.37 10.75
C PHE A 5 -15.10 -41.16 10.22
N ASP A 6 -15.60 -42.22 9.60
CA ASP A 6 -16.93 -42.29 8.99
C ASP A 6 -18.02 -42.00 10.03
N LEU A 7 -17.85 -42.44 11.29
CA LEU A 7 -18.74 -42.17 12.42
C LEU A 7 -18.85 -40.68 12.83
N ILE A 8 -17.84 -39.85 12.53
CA ILE A 8 -17.85 -38.41 12.90
C ILE A 8 -18.44 -37.58 11.77
N LEU A 9 -18.11 -37.89 10.52
CA LEU A 9 -18.85 -37.37 9.37
C LEU A 9 -20.34 -37.79 9.44
N GLU A 10 -20.64 -39.02 9.87
CA GLU A 10 -22.02 -39.49 10.12
C GLU A 10 -22.73 -38.67 11.21
N LYS A 11 -22.02 -38.25 12.27
CA LYS A 11 -22.62 -37.35 13.27
C LYS A 11 -22.89 -35.95 12.74
N LEU A 12 -22.06 -35.41 11.85
CA LEU A 12 -22.24 -34.08 11.26
C LEU A 12 -23.29 -34.07 10.14
N PHE A 13 -23.32 -35.09 9.28
CA PHE A 13 -24.14 -35.14 8.07
C PHE A 13 -25.30 -36.15 8.09
N GLU A 14 -25.36 -37.06 9.07
CA GLU A 14 -26.30 -38.21 9.13
C GLU A 14 -26.27 -39.06 7.84
N VAL A 15 -25.04 -39.26 7.36
CA VAL A 15 -24.66 -40.10 6.22
C VAL A 15 -23.64 -41.12 6.71
N ASN A 16 -23.89 -42.41 6.50
CA ASN A 16 -22.95 -43.45 6.91
C ASN A 16 -21.88 -43.66 5.82
N PHE A 17 -20.69 -43.13 6.05
CA PHE A 17 -19.60 -43.15 5.07
C PHE A 17 -18.86 -44.50 4.95
N ASN A 18 -19.28 -45.54 5.69
CA ASN A 18 -18.80 -46.92 5.52
C ASN A 18 -19.43 -47.64 4.32
N ARG A 19 -20.49 -47.06 3.73
CA ARG A 19 -21.15 -47.60 2.53
C ARG A 19 -20.40 -47.14 1.28
N ASP A 20 -20.65 -47.82 0.16
CA ASP A 20 -20.11 -47.40 -1.14
C ASP A 20 -20.58 -45.97 -1.49
N THR A 21 -19.75 -45.17 -2.15
CA THR A 21 -20.09 -43.78 -2.46
C THR A 21 -21.32 -43.66 -3.38
N GLU A 22 -21.57 -44.65 -4.25
CA GLU A 22 -22.81 -44.70 -5.05
C GLU A 22 -24.02 -45.02 -4.18
N GLU A 23 -23.91 -45.96 -3.24
CA GLU A 23 -24.98 -46.26 -2.27
C GLU A 23 -25.34 -45.03 -1.43
N ILE A 24 -24.34 -44.34 -0.88
CA ILE A 24 -24.50 -43.11 -0.10
C ILE A 24 -25.29 -42.06 -0.89
N ILE A 25 -24.99 -41.92 -2.18
CA ILE A 25 -25.52 -40.85 -3.01
C ILE A 25 -26.91 -41.19 -3.55
N ASN A 26 -27.21 -42.46 -3.81
CA ASN A 26 -28.57 -42.93 -4.01
C ASN A 26 -29.44 -42.68 -2.76
N ASP A 27 -28.91 -42.93 -1.56
CA ASP A 27 -29.56 -42.62 -0.27
C ASP A 27 -29.74 -41.11 0.02
N LEU A 28 -28.97 -40.24 -0.64
CA LEU A 28 -29.03 -38.78 -0.49
C LEU A 28 -29.90 -38.11 -1.55
N GLN A 29 -30.07 -38.70 -2.74
CA GLN A 29 -30.76 -38.10 -3.88
C GLN A 29 -32.19 -37.67 -3.53
N ASP A 30 -32.95 -38.52 -2.83
CA ASP A 30 -34.31 -38.24 -2.35
C ASP A 30 -34.37 -37.24 -1.19
N LYS A 31 -33.25 -37.00 -0.50
CA LYS A 31 -33.16 -36.05 0.64
C LYS A 31 -32.85 -34.63 0.16
N ILE A 32 -32.06 -34.49 -0.90
CA ILE A 32 -31.69 -33.20 -1.51
C ILE A 32 -32.94 -32.48 -2.05
N THR A 33 -33.86 -33.24 -2.66
CA THR A 33 -35.13 -32.75 -3.22
C THR A 33 -36.26 -32.62 -2.18
N ALA A 34 -36.04 -33.08 -0.95
CA ALA A 34 -37.00 -33.05 0.15
C ALA A 34 -36.61 -32.08 1.30
N ASP A 35 -35.59 -31.24 1.11
CA ASP A 35 -35.22 -30.23 2.10
C ASP A 35 -36.38 -29.25 2.34
N LYS A 36 -36.82 -29.16 3.60
CA LYS A 36 -37.90 -28.26 4.02
C LYS A 36 -37.43 -26.79 4.05
N GLY A 37 -36.12 -26.56 4.14
CA GLY A 37 -35.50 -25.24 4.26
C GLY A 37 -35.92 -24.52 5.54
N PHE A 38 -36.44 -23.30 5.39
CA PHE A 38 -36.78 -22.38 6.48
C PHE A 38 -38.23 -21.87 6.37
N ASP A 39 -38.76 -21.38 7.50
CA ASP A 39 -39.83 -20.38 7.57
C ASP A 39 -39.22 -18.98 7.74
N LEU A 40 -39.90 -17.97 7.21
CA LEU A 40 -39.53 -16.57 7.40
C LEU A 40 -40.57 -15.90 8.30
N GLU A 41 -40.19 -15.57 9.52
CA GLU A 41 -40.97 -14.72 10.40
C GLU A 41 -40.61 -13.25 10.16
N GLU A 42 -41.62 -12.37 10.13
CA GLU A 42 -41.49 -10.94 9.86
C GLU A 42 -42.04 -10.15 11.06
N ILE A 43 -41.25 -9.22 11.56
CA ILE A 43 -41.65 -8.27 12.60
C ILE A 43 -41.44 -6.87 12.04
N ILE A 44 -42.49 -6.04 12.03
CA ILE A 44 -42.47 -4.67 11.53
C ILE A 44 -42.57 -3.71 12.73
N ASP A 45 -41.61 -2.81 12.84
CA ASP A 45 -41.60 -1.68 13.77
C ASP A 45 -41.74 -0.39 12.96
N ASP A 46 -43.00 0.05 12.79
CA ASP A 46 -43.33 1.24 12.00
C ASP A 46 -42.79 2.54 12.62
N ASP A 47 -42.67 2.60 13.96
CA ASP A 47 -42.17 3.76 14.69
C ASP A 47 -40.66 3.96 14.47
N LYS A 48 -39.87 2.87 14.40
CA LYS A 48 -38.44 2.93 14.04
C LYS A 48 -38.17 2.87 12.53
N LYS A 49 -39.19 2.61 11.70
CA LYS A 49 -39.03 2.19 10.30
C LYS A 49 -38.05 1.03 10.16
N GLU A 50 -38.26 -0.02 10.94
CA GLU A 50 -37.38 -1.20 11.00
C GLU A 50 -38.18 -2.49 10.76
N ILE A 51 -37.67 -3.37 9.90
CA ILE A 51 -38.26 -4.68 9.59
C ILE A 51 -37.23 -5.74 9.93
N ILE A 52 -37.60 -6.68 10.80
CA ILE A 52 -36.78 -7.81 11.20
C ILE A 52 -37.32 -9.06 10.51
N LEU A 53 -36.44 -9.76 9.80
CA LEU A 53 -36.72 -10.95 9.01
C LEU A 53 -35.94 -12.12 9.62
N ASN A 54 -36.62 -12.95 10.42
CA ASN A 54 -36.05 -14.10 11.10
C ASN A 54 -36.14 -15.34 10.20
N PHE A 55 -35.01 -15.77 9.64
CA PHE A 55 -34.85 -17.00 8.87
C PHE A 55 -34.73 -18.19 9.85
N ASN A 56 -35.86 -18.84 10.13
CA ASN A 56 -35.97 -19.91 11.12
C ASN A 56 -35.95 -21.29 10.40
N PRO A 57 -34.95 -22.16 10.61
CA PRO A 57 -34.88 -23.46 9.93
C PRO A 57 -36.05 -24.37 10.33
N LYS A 58 -36.68 -25.04 9.35
CA LYS A 58 -37.78 -26.01 9.58
C LYS A 58 -37.30 -27.34 10.12
N ASP A 59 -36.03 -27.60 9.94
CA ASP A 59 -35.32 -28.76 10.42
C ASP A 59 -33.94 -28.27 10.84
N GLU A 60 -33.72 -28.09 12.15
CA GLU A 60 -32.42 -27.70 12.73
C GLU A 60 -31.30 -28.66 12.29
N LYS A 61 -31.68 -29.87 11.87
CA LYS A 61 -30.84 -30.93 11.34
C LYS A 61 -31.08 -31.17 9.84
N SER A 62 -31.34 -30.14 9.03
CA SER A 62 -31.21 -30.25 7.57
C SER A 62 -29.73 -30.40 7.16
N LYS A 63 -29.17 -31.55 7.49
CA LYS A 63 -27.74 -31.91 7.39
C LYS A 63 -27.29 -32.10 5.95
N ILE A 64 -28.22 -32.41 5.05
CA ILE A 64 -27.96 -32.41 3.62
C ILE A 64 -27.60 -31.01 3.12
N THR A 65 -28.22 -29.94 3.65
CA THR A 65 -27.84 -28.56 3.34
C THR A 65 -26.46 -28.21 3.90
N ASN A 66 -26.08 -28.74 5.07
CA ASN A 66 -24.71 -28.59 5.59
C ASN A 66 -23.69 -29.23 4.62
N LEU A 67 -23.95 -30.47 4.16
CA LEU A 67 -23.07 -31.19 3.23
C LEU A 67 -23.01 -30.51 1.84
N LEU A 68 -24.14 -30.00 1.36
CA LEU A 68 -24.23 -29.28 0.10
C LEU A 68 -23.48 -27.95 0.15
N VAL A 69 -23.58 -27.17 1.24
CA VAL A 69 -22.76 -25.96 1.42
C VAL A 69 -21.28 -26.31 1.46
N ALA A 70 -20.89 -27.38 2.18
CA ALA A 70 -19.51 -27.87 2.21
C ALA A 70 -18.97 -28.23 0.82
N ALA A 71 -19.77 -28.93 0.02
CA ALA A 71 -19.47 -29.30 -1.37
C ALA A 71 -19.48 -28.11 -2.34
N GLY A 72 -19.85 -26.92 -1.88
CA GLY A 72 -20.02 -25.73 -2.70
C GLY A 72 -21.26 -25.76 -3.59
N LEU A 73 -22.28 -26.57 -3.28
CA LEU A 73 -23.46 -26.87 -4.12
C LEU A 73 -24.74 -26.19 -3.58
N PRO A 74 -25.01 -24.90 -3.86
CA PRO A 74 -26.18 -24.20 -3.32
C PRO A 74 -27.50 -24.78 -3.84
N ASN A 75 -28.38 -25.19 -2.92
CA ASN A 75 -29.72 -25.72 -3.24
C ASN A 75 -30.76 -24.62 -3.51
N GLU A 76 -31.97 -25.02 -3.93
CA GLU A 76 -33.07 -24.11 -4.26
C GLU A 76 -33.61 -23.27 -3.09
N GLN A 77 -33.36 -23.66 -1.83
CA GLN A 77 -33.79 -22.88 -0.67
C GLN A 77 -33.02 -21.55 -0.58
N PHE A 78 -31.85 -21.43 -1.21
CA PHE A 78 -31.12 -20.16 -1.35
C PHE A 78 -31.83 -19.17 -2.29
N ASP A 79 -32.40 -19.62 -3.43
CA ASP A 79 -33.21 -18.75 -4.30
C ASP A 79 -34.53 -18.36 -3.62
N LYS A 80 -35.12 -19.28 -2.83
CA LYS A 80 -36.29 -19.01 -1.99
C LYS A 80 -35.99 -17.94 -0.93
N ALA A 81 -34.80 -17.96 -0.32
CA ALA A 81 -34.35 -16.93 0.60
C ALA A 81 -34.19 -15.56 -0.08
N GLU A 82 -33.55 -15.53 -1.26
CA GLU A 82 -33.46 -14.33 -2.10
C GLU A 82 -34.85 -13.79 -2.47
N SER A 83 -35.77 -14.65 -2.95
CA SER A 83 -37.10 -14.20 -3.35
C SER A 83 -37.93 -13.74 -2.18
N MET A 84 -37.99 -14.50 -1.08
CA MET A 84 -38.78 -14.08 0.10
C MET A 84 -38.29 -12.74 0.65
N TYR A 85 -36.98 -12.51 0.72
CA TYR A 85 -36.44 -11.19 1.07
C TYR A 85 -36.87 -10.11 0.07
N ARG A 86 -36.69 -10.35 -1.23
CA ARG A 86 -37.07 -9.42 -2.31
C ARG A 86 -38.56 -9.10 -2.29
N ASP A 87 -39.40 -10.07 -1.98
CA ASP A 87 -40.85 -9.92 -1.92
C ASP A 87 -41.27 -9.08 -0.69
N LYS A 88 -40.58 -9.20 0.45
CA LYS A 88 -40.75 -8.26 1.58
C LYS A 88 -40.29 -6.85 1.24
N PHE A 89 -39.11 -6.71 0.60
CA PHE A 89 -38.59 -5.42 0.15
C PHE A 89 -39.51 -4.72 -0.85
N ASN A 90 -40.10 -5.46 -1.79
CA ASN A 90 -41.06 -4.96 -2.78
C ASN A 90 -42.39 -4.52 -2.16
N ASN A 91 -42.86 -5.20 -1.11
CA ASN A 91 -44.13 -4.90 -0.46
C ASN A 91 -44.04 -3.72 0.52
N ASN A 92 -42.95 -3.62 1.29
CA ASN A 92 -42.80 -2.62 2.36
C ASN A 92 -41.93 -1.41 1.95
N GLY A 93 -41.12 -1.53 0.90
CA GLY A 93 -40.39 -0.42 0.28
C GLY A 93 -39.03 -0.09 0.91
N ALA A 94 -38.26 0.76 0.23
CA ALA A 94 -36.87 1.09 0.56
C ALA A 94 -36.69 2.11 1.71
N GLU A 95 -37.78 2.53 2.35
CA GLU A 95 -37.77 3.47 3.48
C GLU A 95 -37.50 2.80 4.84
N TYR A 96 -37.68 1.47 4.93
CA TYR A 96 -37.40 0.69 6.14
C TYR A 96 -35.96 0.18 6.16
N LYS A 97 -35.39 0.01 7.37
CA LYS A 97 -34.18 -0.78 7.62
C LYS A 97 -34.53 -2.26 7.69
N TYR A 98 -33.86 -3.09 6.89
CA TYR A 98 -34.09 -4.54 6.87
C TYR A 98 -33.01 -5.27 7.66
N ASN A 99 -33.37 -5.89 8.79
CA ASN A 99 -32.50 -6.73 9.58
C ASN A 99 -32.76 -8.20 9.25
N LEU A 100 -31.82 -8.85 8.58
CA LEU A 100 -31.91 -10.29 8.28
C LEU A 100 -31.24 -11.05 9.42
N HIS A 101 -32.04 -11.70 10.25
CA HIS A 101 -31.57 -12.55 11.34
C HIS A 101 -31.70 -14.01 10.95
N GLY A 102 -30.77 -14.87 11.38
CA GLY A 102 -30.87 -16.29 11.08
C GLY A 102 -29.94 -17.14 11.94
N THR A 103 -30.37 -18.37 12.23
CA THR A 103 -29.60 -19.35 13.00
C THR A 103 -29.36 -20.63 12.20
N LEU A 104 -28.22 -21.30 12.42
CA LEU A 104 -27.85 -22.54 11.72
C LEU A 104 -27.95 -22.38 10.18
N GLN A 105 -28.77 -23.20 9.49
CA GLN A 105 -29.05 -23.08 8.06
C GLN A 105 -29.77 -21.76 7.73
N GLY A 106 -30.62 -21.27 8.62
CA GLY A 106 -31.25 -19.96 8.54
C GLY A 106 -30.25 -18.81 8.49
N GLY A 107 -29.11 -18.95 9.17
CA GLY A 107 -27.98 -18.02 9.06
C GLY A 107 -27.35 -18.01 7.66
N ALA A 108 -27.18 -19.21 7.07
CA ALA A 108 -26.68 -19.34 5.69
C ALA A 108 -27.62 -18.67 4.68
N TYR A 109 -28.93 -18.89 4.83
CA TYR A 109 -29.96 -18.27 4.00
C TYR A 109 -30.02 -16.74 4.19
N ALA A 110 -29.83 -16.22 5.42
CA ALA A 110 -29.77 -14.79 5.71
C ALA A 110 -28.50 -14.13 5.12
N GLN A 111 -27.32 -14.75 5.25
CA GLN A 111 -26.09 -14.29 4.60
C GLN A 111 -26.26 -14.25 3.07
N TYR A 112 -26.82 -15.31 2.47
CA TYR A 112 -27.04 -15.38 1.02
C TYR A 112 -28.03 -14.32 0.55
N ALA A 113 -29.21 -14.21 1.18
CA ALA A 113 -30.25 -13.25 0.81
C ALA A 113 -29.74 -11.80 0.95
N GLY A 114 -29.06 -11.47 2.04
CA GLY A 114 -28.47 -10.14 2.24
C GLY A 114 -27.36 -9.82 1.25
N LEU A 115 -26.48 -10.78 0.94
CA LEU A 115 -25.41 -10.58 -0.04
C LEU A 115 -25.97 -10.46 -1.46
N MET A 116 -26.98 -11.25 -1.82
CA MET A 116 -27.70 -11.18 -3.10
C MET A 116 -28.52 -9.89 -3.22
N ALA A 117 -29.02 -9.34 -2.12
CA ALA A 117 -29.64 -8.02 -2.09
C ALA A 117 -28.64 -6.87 -2.33
N SER A 118 -27.32 -7.09 -2.19
CA SER A 118 -26.33 -6.00 -2.30
C SER A 118 -26.45 -5.26 -3.65
N GLY A 119 -26.83 -3.99 -3.53
CA GLY A 119 -27.29 -3.12 -4.62
C GLY A 119 -27.21 -1.65 -4.20
N SER A 120 -27.43 -0.73 -5.13
CA SER A 120 -27.27 0.71 -4.86
C SER A 120 -28.39 1.22 -3.96
N LYS A 121 -28.05 1.57 -2.70
CA LYS A 121 -28.97 2.04 -1.64
C LYS A 121 -30.05 1.03 -1.22
N ILE A 122 -29.65 0.05 -0.40
CA ILE A 122 -30.57 -0.71 0.45
C ILE A 122 -30.06 -0.61 1.89
N ASN A 123 -30.91 -0.11 2.80
CA ASN A 123 -30.62 0.00 4.22
C ASN A 123 -30.84 -1.37 4.89
N GLN A 124 -29.80 -2.18 4.98
CA GLN A 124 -29.89 -3.54 5.50
C GLN A 124 -28.71 -3.90 6.40
N GLN A 125 -28.98 -4.80 7.35
CA GLN A 125 -27.98 -5.41 8.23
C GLN A 125 -28.29 -6.90 8.35
N VAL A 126 -27.29 -7.75 8.17
CA VAL A 126 -27.40 -9.20 8.41
C VAL A 126 -26.76 -9.48 9.76
N VAL A 127 -27.49 -10.13 10.67
CA VAL A 127 -26.97 -10.53 11.99
C VAL A 127 -27.31 -12.00 12.22
N THR A 128 -26.32 -12.88 12.07
CA THR A 128 -26.52 -14.33 12.23
C THR A 128 -26.02 -14.83 13.59
N TYR A 129 -26.60 -15.93 14.06
CA TYR A 129 -26.20 -16.59 15.31
C TYR A 129 -25.97 -18.08 15.05
N ASN A 130 -24.76 -18.58 15.28
CA ASN A 130 -24.39 -19.96 14.97
C ASN A 130 -24.66 -20.35 13.50
N SER A 131 -24.37 -19.45 12.56
CA SER A 131 -24.61 -19.66 11.13
C SER A 131 -23.74 -20.76 10.53
N ILE A 132 -24.27 -21.46 9.53
CA ILE A 132 -23.46 -22.20 8.56
C ILE A 132 -22.92 -21.17 7.55
N GLY A 133 -21.64 -20.83 7.68
CA GLY A 133 -20.98 -19.86 6.82
C GLY A 133 -20.95 -20.27 5.34
N ILE A 134 -21.19 -19.30 4.45
CA ILE A 134 -21.36 -19.54 3.00
C ILE A 134 -20.12 -19.22 2.15
N GLU A 135 -18.93 -19.03 2.74
CA GLU A 135 -17.70 -18.80 1.96
C GLU A 135 -17.36 -19.93 0.96
N PRO A 136 -17.60 -21.24 1.23
CA PRO A 136 -17.41 -22.30 0.23
C PRO A 136 -18.25 -22.15 -1.06
N LEU A 137 -19.27 -21.29 -1.07
CA LEU A 137 -20.05 -20.96 -2.25
C LEU A 137 -19.39 -19.91 -3.17
N LEU A 138 -18.30 -19.27 -2.73
CA LEU A 138 -17.64 -18.14 -3.41
C LEU A 138 -16.52 -18.53 -4.40
N GLN A 139 -16.25 -19.83 -4.57
CA GLN A 139 -15.28 -20.33 -5.54
C GLN A 139 -15.84 -21.57 -6.26
N PHE A 140 -15.42 -21.78 -7.51
CA PHE A 140 -15.72 -23.01 -8.25
C PHE A 140 -14.63 -24.05 -8.04
N ASN A 141 -15.02 -25.27 -7.71
CA ASN A 141 -14.14 -26.41 -7.43
C ASN A 141 -14.16 -27.47 -8.55
N GLY A 142 -15.09 -27.38 -9.50
CA GLY A 142 -15.22 -28.24 -10.68
C GLY A 142 -16.33 -29.28 -10.58
N ASN A 143 -16.69 -29.70 -9.37
CA ASN A 143 -17.78 -30.65 -9.11
C ASN A 143 -19.18 -30.07 -9.38
N GLU A 144 -19.34 -28.75 -9.32
CA GLU A 144 -20.66 -28.09 -9.40
C GLU A 144 -21.28 -28.15 -10.80
N PHE A 145 -20.47 -28.46 -11.80
CA PHE A 145 -20.88 -28.67 -13.17
C PHE A 145 -21.52 -30.07 -13.37
N LEU A 146 -21.36 -30.99 -12.41
CA LEU A 146 -21.89 -32.37 -12.43
C LEU A 146 -23.22 -32.51 -11.64
N GLY A 147 -23.92 -31.40 -11.41
CA GLY A 147 -25.16 -31.38 -10.62
C GLY A 147 -24.96 -31.76 -9.15
N TYR A 148 -26.05 -32.06 -8.45
CA TYR A 148 -25.95 -32.50 -7.06
C TYR A 148 -25.44 -33.95 -6.92
N LYS A 149 -25.89 -34.87 -7.80
CA LYS A 149 -25.60 -36.30 -7.65
C LYS A 149 -24.12 -36.61 -7.92
N ALA A 150 -23.67 -36.35 -9.14
CA ALA A 150 -22.27 -36.57 -9.49
C ALA A 150 -21.36 -35.49 -8.86
N GLY A 151 -21.85 -34.26 -8.63
CA GLY A 151 -21.08 -33.25 -7.89
C GLY A 151 -20.79 -33.62 -6.43
N LEU A 152 -21.68 -34.36 -5.75
CA LEU A 152 -21.38 -34.96 -4.45
C LEU A 152 -20.48 -36.20 -4.59
N LEU A 153 -20.63 -37.01 -5.64
CA LEU A 153 -19.79 -38.20 -5.87
C LEU A 153 -18.32 -37.84 -6.02
N TYR A 154 -18.05 -36.84 -6.86
CA TYR A 154 -16.68 -36.36 -7.08
C TYR A 154 -16.12 -35.65 -5.84
N TYR A 155 -16.95 -34.91 -5.09
CA TYR A 155 -16.56 -34.30 -3.81
C TYR A 155 -16.16 -35.35 -2.78
N LEU A 156 -17.01 -36.36 -2.53
CA LEU A 156 -16.72 -37.43 -1.59
C LEU A 156 -15.51 -38.28 -2.05
N ASN A 157 -15.38 -38.60 -3.33
CA ASN A 157 -14.25 -39.37 -3.84
C ASN A 157 -12.91 -38.62 -3.78
N ASP A 158 -12.89 -37.28 -3.92
CA ASP A 158 -11.68 -36.44 -3.77
C ASP A 158 -11.28 -36.32 -2.28
N ILE A 159 -12.26 -36.09 -1.39
CA ILE A 159 -12.11 -36.14 0.08
C ILE A 159 -11.43 -37.41 0.56
N PHE A 160 -11.89 -38.55 0.02
CA PHE A 160 -11.45 -39.90 0.36
C PHE A 160 -10.19 -40.33 -0.43
N GLN A 161 -9.55 -39.40 -1.16
CA GLN A 161 -8.32 -39.61 -1.94
C GLN A 161 -8.39 -40.73 -2.99
N VAL A 162 -9.57 -41.00 -3.55
CA VAL A 162 -9.75 -42.03 -4.58
C VAL A 162 -9.22 -41.58 -5.93
N ASN A 163 -9.54 -40.36 -6.37
CA ASN A 163 -8.98 -39.72 -7.57
C ASN A 163 -9.19 -38.19 -7.53
N SER A 164 -8.21 -37.41 -8.04
CA SER A 164 -8.23 -35.93 -7.99
C SER A 164 -8.90 -35.27 -9.20
N TYR A 165 -10.05 -35.80 -9.63
CA TYR A 165 -10.71 -35.35 -10.86
C TYR A 165 -11.31 -33.94 -10.77
N MET A 166 -11.70 -33.46 -9.59
CA MET A 166 -12.28 -32.13 -9.42
C MET A 166 -11.35 -31.01 -9.90
N GLY A 167 -10.09 -31.02 -9.43
CA GLY A 167 -9.08 -30.05 -9.85
C GLY A 167 -8.77 -30.12 -11.34
N MET A 168 -8.81 -31.32 -11.94
CA MET A 168 -8.61 -31.50 -13.38
C MET A 168 -9.76 -30.93 -14.21
N ILE A 169 -11.01 -31.17 -13.79
CA ILE A 169 -12.21 -30.59 -14.42
C ILE A 169 -12.16 -29.06 -14.33
N LEU A 170 -11.86 -28.50 -13.15
CA LEU A 170 -11.74 -27.06 -12.92
C LEU A 170 -10.65 -26.41 -13.81
N TYR A 171 -9.49 -27.05 -13.93
CA TYR A 171 -8.40 -26.62 -14.79
C TYR A 171 -8.80 -26.61 -16.28
N GLN A 172 -9.45 -27.68 -16.76
CA GLN A 172 -9.89 -27.76 -18.16
C GLN A 172 -11.02 -26.78 -18.47
N LEU A 173 -11.99 -26.57 -17.55
CA LEU A 173 -13.02 -25.53 -17.70
C LEU A 173 -12.41 -24.12 -17.74
N THR A 174 -11.32 -23.88 -17.00
CA THR A 174 -10.57 -22.62 -17.06
C THR A 174 -9.86 -22.46 -18.42
N ASN A 175 -9.26 -23.53 -18.96
CA ASN A 175 -8.59 -23.53 -20.28
C ASN A 175 -9.58 -23.32 -21.45
N GLU A 176 -10.75 -23.96 -21.41
CA GLU A 176 -11.85 -23.75 -22.37
C GLU A 176 -12.56 -22.39 -22.15
N GLY A 177 -12.08 -21.59 -21.20
CA GLY A 177 -12.51 -20.22 -20.96
C GLY A 177 -13.89 -20.08 -20.31
N VAL A 178 -14.44 -21.17 -19.77
CA VAL A 178 -15.69 -21.19 -18.99
C VAL A 178 -15.52 -20.31 -17.76
N ILE A 179 -14.45 -20.52 -17.00
CA ILE A 179 -14.11 -19.73 -15.81
C ILE A 179 -13.00 -18.74 -16.18
N LYS A 180 -13.20 -17.45 -15.89
CA LYS A 180 -12.19 -16.39 -16.04
C LYS A 180 -12.25 -15.45 -14.83
N LYS A 181 -11.11 -15.20 -14.20
CA LYS A 181 -10.99 -14.41 -12.95
C LYS A 181 -11.85 -14.94 -11.78
N GLY A 182 -11.97 -16.27 -11.66
CA GLY A 182 -12.68 -16.94 -10.56
C GLY A 182 -14.20 -17.03 -10.70
N ASN A 183 -14.80 -16.54 -11.79
CA ASN A 183 -16.23 -16.68 -12.06
C ASN A 183 -16.51 -17.11 -13.51
N ILE A 184 -17.74 -17.55 -13.81
CA ILE A 184 -18.22 -17.88 -15.16
C ILE A 184 -18.07 -16.66 -16.07
N SER A 185 -17.43 -16.85 -17.22
CA SER A 185 -17.14 -15.78 -18.16
C SER A 185 -18.37 -15.37 -18.99
N SER A 186 -18.37 -14.12 -19.46
CA SER A 186 -19.45 -13.52 -20.26
C SER A 186 -19.80 -14.31 -21.53
N GLU A 187 -18.88 -15.14 -22.02
CA GLU A 187 -19.07 -15.96 -23.21
C GLU A 187 -20.02 -17.15 -23.00
N TYR A 188 -20.24 -17.53 -21.74
CA TYR A 188 -21.08 -18.67 -21.30
C TYR A 188 -22.33 -18.22 -20.53
N ARG A 189 -22.53 -16.91 -20.34
CA ARG A 189 -23.74 -16.32 -19.76
C ARG A 189 -24.75 -15.93 -20.82
N ASP A 190 -26.01 -15.74 -20.44
CA ASP A 190 -27.05 -15.16 -21.30
C ASP A 190 -26.79 -13.66 -21.60
N GLU A 191 -27.76 -12.97 -22.21
CA GLU A 191 -27.64 -11.54 -22.56
C GLU A 191 -27.85 -10.60 -21.36
N PHE A 192 -28.38 -11.12 -20.24
CA PHE A 192 -28.68 -10.36 -19.02
C PHE A 192 -27.65 -10.58 -17.90
N PHE A 193 -26.74 -11.54 -18.08
CA PHE A 193 -25.66 -11.96 -17.17
C PHE A 193 -26.13 -12.68 -15.88
N GLU A 194 -27.43 -12.95 -15.75
CA GLU A 194 -28.06 -13.62 -14.60
C GLU A 194 -28.10 -15.15 -14.77
N SER A 195 -28.27 -15.66 -16.01
CA SER A 195 -28.36 -17.09 -16.33
C SER A 195 -27.20 -17.56 -17.23
N ILE A 196 -27.01 -18.88 -17.37
CA ILE A 196 -26.00 -19.48 -18.27
C ILE A 196 -26.57 -19.99 -19.59
N LYS A 197 -25.72 -20.03 -20.62
CA LYS A 197 -26.02 -20.64 -21.93
C LYS A 197 -25.91 -22.17 -21.82
N VAL A 198 -26.96 -22.79 -21.27
CA VAL A 198 -27.08 -24.25 -20.96
C VAL A 198 -26.43 -25.14 -22.03
N GLU A 199 -26.92 -25.11 -23.27
CA GLU A 199 -26.42 -25.95 -24.37
C GLU A 199 -24.92 -25.78 -24.65
N LYS A 200 -24.41 -24.54 -24.57
CA LYS A 200 -22.99 -24.25 -24.75
C LYS A 200 -22.17 -24.76 -23.57
N MET A 201 -22.70 -24.65 -22.35
CA MET A 201 -22.05 -25.17 -21.15
C MET A 201 -21.95 -26.70 -21.22
N LYS A 202 -23.05 -27.39 -21.54
CA LYS A 202 -23.11 -28.85 -21.74
C LYS A 202 -22.10 -29.32 -22.80
N ALA A 203 -22.16 -28.77 -24.02
CA ALA A 203 -21.23 -29.14 -25.10
C ALA A 203 -19.75 -28.90 -24.75
N THR A 204 -19.46 -27.93 -23.88
CA THR A 204 -18.09 -27.68 -23.39
C THR A 204 -17.72 -28.60 -22.23
N LEU A 205 -18.69 -28.97 -21.39
CA LEU A 205 -18.50 -29.93 -20.30
C LEU A 205 -18.24 -31.34 -20.84
N ILE A 206 -19.00 -31.81 -21.83
CA ILE A 206 -18.74 -33.07 -22.56
C ILE A 206 -17.29 -33.09 -23.08
N LYS A 207 -16.88 -32.04 -23.80
CA LYS A 207 -15.50 -31.85 -24.28
C LYS A 207 -14.45 -31.82 -23.17
N VAL A 208 -14.79 -31.38 -21.96
CA VAL A 208 -13.90 -31.40 -20.79
C VAL A 208 -13.82 -32.80 -20.17
N LEU A 209 -14.95 -33.48 -19.99
CA LEU A 209 -14.99 -34.81 -19.40
C LEU A 209 -14.35 -35.87 -20.31
N ASN A 210 -14.54 -35.79 -21.63
CA ASN A 210 -13.85 -36.64 -22.62
C ASN A 210 -12.32 -36.53 -22.51
N LYS A 211 -11.77 -35.42 -21.97
CA LYS A 211 -10.33 -35.22 -21.73
C LYS A 211 -9.84 -35.63 -20.33
N VAL A 212 -10.75 -35.89 -19.38
CA VAL A 212 -10.41 -36.08 -17.96
C VAL A 212 -10.77 -37.48 -17.47
N LEU A 213 -11.80 -38.11 -18.04
CA LEU A 213 -12.32 -39.41 -17.60
C LEU A 213 -11.98 -40.58 -18.54
N GLU A 214 -11.58 -40.31 -19.79
CA GLU A 214 -11.24 -41.32 -20.82
C GLU A 214 -12.33 -42.39 -21.09
N LEU A 215 -13.61 -42.06 -20.82
CA LEU A 215 -14.80 -42.87 -21.15
C LEU A 215 -15.25 -42.68 -22.61
N ASP A 216 -16.27 -43.43 -23.05
CA ASP A 216 -16.84 -43.27 -24.39
C ASP A 216 -17.66 -41.97 -24.51
N GLU A 217 -17.75 -41.44 -25.73
CA GLU A 217 -18.40 -40.15 -26.00
C GLU A 217 -19.92 -40.23 -25.79
N GLU A 218 -20.55 -41.38 -26.11
CA GLU A 218 -21.98 -41.63 -25.87
C GLU A 218 -22.31 -41.74 -24.36
N GLU A 219 -21.41 -42.33 -23.55
CA GLU A 219 -21.57 -42.45 -22.09
C GLU A 219 -21.46 -41.08 -21.39
N ILE A 220 -20.55 -40.21 -21.85
CA ILE A 220 -20.38 -38.86 -21.28
C ILE A 220 -21.49 -37.91 -21.74
N GLU A 221 -22.00 -38.03 -22.97
CA GLU A 221 -23.18 -37.27 -23.40
C GLU A 221 -24.41 -37.62 -22.55
N GLU A 222 -24.68 -38.92 -22.31
CA GLU A 222 -25.76 -39.37 -21.42
C GLU A 222 -25.56 -38.86 -19.97
N GLN A 223 -24.35 -39.00 -19.41
CA GLN A 223 -24.05 -38.53 -18.05
C GLN A 223 -24.23 -37.01 -17.89
N VAL A 224 -23.85 -36.20 -18.89
CA VAL A 224 -24.03 -34.74 -18.84
C VAL A 224 -25.50 -34.36 -19.01
N GLU A 225 -26.26 -35.04 -19.87
CA GLU A 225 -27.69 -34.78 -20.01
C GLU A 225 -28.49 -35.12 -18.74
N GLU A 226 -28.19 -36.23 -18.07
CA GLU A 226 -28.89 -36.61 -16.82
C GLU A 226 -28.49 -35.76 -15.60
N SER A 227 -27.20 -35.41 -15.47
CA SER A 227 -26.68 -34.82 -14.23
C SER A 227 -26.60 -33.28 -14.22
N PHE A 228 -26.45 -32.63 -15.37
CA PHE A 228 -26.14 -31.20 -15.43
C PHE A 228 -27.28 -30.31 -14.89
N ASN A 229 -27.01 -29.53 -13.84
CA ASN A 229 -27.97 -28.60 -13.25
C ASN A 229 -27.47 -27.14 -13.36
N PRO A 230 -28.03 -26.31 -14.26
CA PRO A 230 -27.55 -24.95 -14.48
C PRO A 230 -27.71 -24.05 -13.25
N TYR A 231 -28.76 -24.25 -12.45
CA TYR A 231 -29.09 -23.37 -11.33
C TYR A 231 -28.05 -23.40 -10.20
N ILE A 232 -27.32 -24.51 -10.03
CA ILE A 232 -26.19 -24.58 -9.09
C ILE A 232 -25.09 -23.59 -9.51
N ILE A 233 -24.72 -23.64 -10.79
CA ILE A 233 -23.70 -22.77 -11.38
C ILE A 233 -24.16 -21.31 -11.32
N GLU A 234 -25.42 -21.03 -11.67
CA GLU A 234 -26.00 -19.69 -11.67
C GLU A 234 -26.05 -19.07 -10.27
N ARG A 235 -26.43 -19.83 -9.22
CA ARG A 235 -26.40 -19.36 -7.83
C ARG A 235 -25.01 -18.92 -7.41
N LYS A 236 -23.98 -19.74 -7.64
CA LYS A 236 -22.58 -19.38 -7.33
C LYS A 236 -22.13 -18.18 -8.15
N MET A 237 -22.42 -18.19 -9.45
CA MET A 237 -22.05 -17.13 -10.38
C MET A 237 -22.57 -15.76 -9.94
N ARG A 238 -23.87 -15.68 -9.62
CA ARG A 238 -24.51 -14.45 -9.14
C ARG A 238 -23.98 -14.05 -7.76
N LEU A 239 -23.81 -15.01 -6.84
CA LEU A 239 -23.27 -14.78 -5.49
C LEU A 239 -21.84 -14.22 -5.52
N ILE A 240 -20.97 -14.75 -6.38
CA ILE A 240 -19.59 -14.27 -6.54
C ILE A 240 -19.57 -12.82 -7.05
N ASP A 241 -20.38 -12.50 -8.07
CA ASP A 241 -20.46 -11.13 -8.60
C ASP A 241 -21.05 -10.14 -7.59
N LYS A 242 -21.93 -10.60 -6.69
CA LYS A 242 -22.46 -9.83 -5.56
C LYS A 242 -21.42 -9.67 -4.46
N TYR A 243 -20.66 -10.72 -4.12
CA TYR A 243 -19.58 -10.66 -3.14
C TYR A 243 -18.48 -9.67 -3.54
N GLN A 244 -18.06 -9.65 -4.81
CA GLN A 244 -17.09 -8.66 -5.28
C GLN A 244 -17.62 -7.21 -5.17
N LYS A 245 -18.93 -7.00 -5.40
CA LYS A 245 -19.59 -5.68 -5.23
C LYS A 245 -19.70 -5.27 -3.75
N TYR A 246 -19.92 -6.22 -2.84
CA TYR A 246 -19.88 -5.99 -1.39
C TYR A 246 -18.45 -5.69 -0.90
N LYS A 247 -17.47 -6.51 -1.27
CA LYS A 247 -16.06 -6.34 -0.91
C LYS A 247 -15.48 -5.01 -1.39
N ALA A 248 -15.92 -4.53 -2.56
CA ALA A 248 -15.54 -3.22 -3.07
C ALA A 248 -16.08 -2.04 -2.23
N ARG A 249 -17.26 -2.15 -1.60
CA ARG A 249 -17.82 -1.10 -0.73
C ARG A 249 -17.27 -1.12 0.69
N ARG A 250 -16.93 -2.30 1.21
CA ARG A 250 -16.33 -2.48 2.54
C ARG A 250 -14.99 -1.74 2.72
N ALA A 251 -14.36 -1.27 1.65
CA ALA A 251 -13.22 -0.36 1.72
C ALA A 251 -13.60 1.04 2.27
N ASP A 252 -14.85 1.47 2.04
CA ASP A 252 -15.35 2.82 2.29
C ASP A 252 -16.51 2.86 3.32
N GLU A 253 -17.17 1.73 3.60
CA GLU A 253 -18.34 1.60 4.49
C GLU A 253 -18.15 0.50 5.56
N PRO A 254 -18.72 0.65 6.79
CA PRO A 254 -18.65 -0.37 7.84
C PRO A 254 -19.40 -1.66 7.45
N ASP A 255 -18.99 -2.78 8.03
CA ASP A 255 -19.53 -4.10 7.65
C ASP A 255 -21.00 -4.28 8.06
N ASN A 256 -21.85 -4.58 7.08
CA ASN A 256 -23.27 -4.84 7.29
C ASN A 256 -23.61 -6.34 7.37
N ILE A 257 -22.62 -7.23 7.38
CA ILE A 257 -22.81 -8.66 7.69
C ILE A 257 -22.04 -8.98 8.97
N ILE A 258 -22.78 -9.37 10.01
CA ILE A 258 -22.28 -9.67 11.36
C ILE A 258 -22.68 -11.10 11.72
N ASN A 259 -21.73 -11.88 12.23
CA ASN A 259 -21.94 -13.26 12.64
C ASN A 259 -21.51 -13.45 14.09
N TYR A 260 -22.45 -13.78 14.96
CA TYR A 260 -22.19 -14.19 16.33
C TYR A 260 -22.11 -15.71 16.39
N ILE A 261 -21.06 -16.23 17.02
CA ILE A 261 -20.88 -17.66 17.21
C ILE A 261 -20.77 -17.93 18.71
N ILE A 262 -21.72 -18.70 19.24
CA ILE A 262 -21.69 -19.18 20.62
C ILE A 262 -20.58 -20.22 20.72
N SER A 263 -19.77 -20.15 21.78
CA SER A 263 -18.53 -20.92 21.91
C SER A 263 -18.70 -22.45 21.89
N ASP A 264 -19.88 -22.95 22.25
CA ASP A 264 -20.27 -24.37 22.20
C ASP A 264 -20.58 -24.90 20.77
N ASN A 265 -20.84 -24.03 19.79
CA ASN A 265 -21.41 -24.44 18.51
C ASN A 265 -20.35 -24.90 17.50
N ILE A 266 -20.03 -26.20 17.53
CA ILE A 266 -19.08 -26.85 16.61
C ILE A 266 -19.40 -26.53 15.14
N THR A 267 -20.67 -26.68 14.72
CA THR A 267 -21.10 -26.53 13.33
C THR A 267 -20.84 -25.12 12.78
N ALA A 268 -21.11 -24.08 13.58
CA ALA A 268 -20.87 -22.70 13.15
C ALA A 268 -19.38 -22.34 13.09
N ARG A 269 -18.55 -22.98 13.94
CA ARG A 269 -17.09 -22.86 13.96
C ARG A 269 -16.38 -23.71 12.90
N ILE A 270 -17.12 -24.60 12.25
CA ILE A 270 -16.68 -25.39 11.09
C ILE A 270 -16.73 -24.57 9.80
N PHE A 271 -17.85 -23.90 9.54
CA PHE A 271 -18.12 -23.26 8.25
C PHE A 271 -17.60 -21.83 8.18
N LYS A 272 -16.74 -21.55 7.20
CA LYS A 272 -16.12 -20.23 6.97
C LYS A 272 -17.16 -19.18 6.60
N GLN A 273 -17.15 -18.07 7.33
CA GLN A 273 -18.23 -17.07 7.36
C GLN A 273 -17.92 -15.86 6.47
N ILE A 274 -18.93 -15.31 5.81
CA ILE A 274 -18.81 -13.99 5.18
C ILE A 274 -19.16 -12.91 6.21
N GLY A 275 -18.28 -11.92 6.40
CA GLY A 275 -18.54 -10.77 7.27
C GLY A 275 -17.84 -10.82 8.64
N ALA A 276 -18.04 -9.78 9.43
CA ALA A 276 -17.42 -9.59 10.74
C ALA A 276 -17.94 -10.64 11.72
N THR A 277 -17.04 -11.48 12.24
CA THR A 277 -17.40 -12.66 13.02
C THR A 277 -16.87 -12.54 14.45
N TYR A 278 -17.74 -12.80 15.42
CA TYR A 278 -17.53 -12.56 16.84
C TYR A 278 -17.86 -13.81 17.66
N LEU A 279 -16.92 -14.26 18.49
CA LEU A 279 -17.14 -15.35 19.44
C LEU A 279 -17.81 -14.79 20.72
N VAL A 280 -18.93 -15.37 21.13
CA VAL A 280 -19.76 -14.89 22.24
C VAL A 280 -20.17 -16.00 23.21
N ASP A 281 -20.55 -15.61 24.42
CA ASP A 281 -21.19 -16.50 25.40
C ASP A 281 -22.69 -16.68 25.10
N GLN A 282 -23.36 -17.54 25.87
CA GLN A 282 -24.81 -17.75 25.78
C GLN A 282 -25.65 -16.51 26.18
N ASN A 283 -25.02 -15.42 26.65
CA ASN A 283 -25.63 -14.12 26.97
C ASN A 283 -25.28 -13.03 25.93
N LEU A 284 -24.69 -13.40 24.79
CA LEU A 284 -24.19 -12.50 23.73
C LEU A 284 -23.10 -11.49 24.17
N LYS A 285 -22.43 -11.75 25.29
CA LYS A 285 -21.21 -11.02 25.67
C LYS A 285 -20.02 -11.57 24.89
N ARG A 286 -19.01 -10.72 24.65
CA ARG A 286 -17.73 -11.15 24.07
C ARG A 286 -17.16 -12.31 24.90
N PHE A 287 -16.77 -13.40 24.24
CA PHE A 287 -16.26 -14.58 24.93
C PHE A 287 -14.76 -14.48 25.16
N ASP A 288 -14.38 -14.06 26.36
CA ASP A 288 -12.98 -13.88 26.76
C ASP A 288 -12.39 -15.16 27.42
N GLY A 289 -13.02 -16.33 27.21
CA GLY A 289 -12.75 -17.58 27.94
C GLY A 289 -12.51 -18.82 27.06
N GLY A 290 -12.15 -19.94 27.71
CA GLY A 290 -12.03 -21.27 27.09
C GLY A 290 -13.38 -21.92 26.83
N LEU A 291 -13.39 -22.99 26.02
CA LEU A 291 -14.60 -23.66 25.53
C LEU A 291 -15.44 -24.35 26.62
N ASP A 292 -16.70 -24.62 26.29
CA ASP A 292 -17.71 -25.22 27.18
C ASP A 292 -17.41 -26.67 27.63
N GLU A 293 -17.92 -27.04 28.82
CA GLU A 293 -17.75 -28.38 29.42
C GLU A 293 -18.54 -29.49 28.73
N GLU A 294 -19.71 -29.23 28.12
CA GLU A 294 -20.44 -30.26 27.35
C GLU A 294 -19.72 -30.56 26.04
N LEU A 295 -19.14 -29.53 25.40
CA LEU A 295 -18.24 -29.70 24.27
C LEU A 295 -17.06 -30.61 24.65
N ILE A 296 -16.33 -30.28 25.74
CA ILE A 296 -15.25 -31.13 26.30
C ILE A 296 -15.67 -32.58 26.44
N ASN A 297 -16.79 -32.82 27.15
CA ASN A 297 -17.32 -34.14 27.44
C ASN A 297 -17.79 -34.92 26.21
N ARG A 298 -17.88 -34.30 25.03
CA ARG A 298 -18.17 -34.96 23.75
C ARG A 298 -16.93 -35.39 22.99
N ILE A 299 -15.82 -34.64 23.12
CA ILE A 299 -14.57 -34.92 22.40
C ILE A 299 -13.71 -35.90 23.20
N GLU A 300 -13.71 -35.79 24.54
CA GLU A 300 -13.14 -36.78 25.49
C GLU A 300 -13.68 -38.22 25.28
N ARG A 301 -14.77 -38.38 24.52
CA ARG A 301 -15.41 -39.69 24.21
C ARG A 301 -15.06 -40.21 22.81
N LEU A 302 -14.15 -39.56 22.09
CA LEU A 302 -13.55 -40.08 20.87
C LEU A 302 -12.24 -40.76 21.25
N GLU A 303 -12.01 -41.98 20.74
CA GLU A 303 -10.70 -42.62 20.93
C GLU A 303 -9.64 -41.93 20.04
N GLU A 304 -8.37 -42.03 20.43
CA GLU A 304 -7.22 -41.41 19.78
C GLU A 304 -7.21 -41.70 18.27
N ASN A 305 -7.34 -42.99 17.89
CA ASN A 305 -7.41 -43.44 16.50
C ASN A 305 -8.68 -42.99 15.71
N GLN A 306 -9.65 -42.35 16.36
CA GLN A 306 -10.79 -41.69 15.69
C GLN A 306 -10.46 -40.22 15.38
N LEU A 307 -9.76 -39.56 16.30
CA LEU A 307 -9.22 -38.21 16.13
C LEU A 307 -8.19 -38.19 14.99
N ASP A 308 -7.25 -39.15 15.02
CA ASP A 308 -6.16 -39.30 14.04
C ASP A 308 -6.63 -39.49 12.59
N LYS A 309 -7.90 -39.86 12.36
CA LYS A 309 -8.46 -40.06 11.02
C LYS A 309 -9.49 -39.01 10.63
N LEU A 310 -10.04 -38.29 11.62
CA LEU A 310 -10.61 -36.97 11.38
C LEU A 310 -9.52 -36.00 10.86
N LEU A 311 -8.28 -36.21 11.29
CA LEU A 311 -7.05 -35.55 10.82
C LEU A 311 -6.79 -35.72 9.31
N GLU A 312 -6.85 -36.96 8.79
CA GLU A 312 -6.30 -37.33 7.47
C GLU A 312 -7.10 -36.89 6.22
N SER A 313 -8.39 -36.54 6.35
CA SER A 313 -9.28 -36.38 5.18
C SER A 313 -9.26 -34.97 4.55
N ARG A 314 -9.30 -34.89 3.22
CA ARG A 314 -9.02 -33.65 2.48
C ARG A 314 -10.19 -32.65 2.39
N VAL A 315 -11.21 -32.77 3.23
CA VAL A 315 -12.29 -31.78 3.26
C VAL A 315 -11.89 -30.51 4.00
N ASP A 316 -12.14 -29.35 3.39
CA ASP A 316 -12.19 -28.05 4.07
C ASP A 316 -13.52 -27.90 4.85
N LEU A 317 -13.70 -28.74 5.87
CA LEU A 317 -14.89 -28.82 6.73
C LEU A 317 -14.63 -28.47 8.19
N PHE A 318 -13.45 -27.94 8.55
CA PHE A 318 -13.08 -27.85 9.95
C PHE A 318 -11.89 -26.90 10.20
N GLU A 319 -12.17 -25.77 10.86
CA GLU A 319 -11.19 -25.08 11.73
C GLU A 319 -11.65 -24.89 13.21
N PRO A 320 -12.60 -25.67 13.79
CA PRO A 320 -12.95 -25.50 15.20
C PRO A 320 -11.87 -26.11 16.10
N TYR A 321 -11.29 -25.29 16.97
CA TYR A 321 -10.51 -25.79 18.10
C TYR A 321 -11.46 -26.29 19.20
N MET A 322 -11.11 -27.38 19.88
CA MET A 322 -11.98 -28.18 20.74
C MET A 322 -11.25 -28.60 22.03
N LEU A 323 -11.78 -28.31 23.23
CA LEU A 323 -11.10 -28.62 24.51
C LEU A 323 -11.22 -30.10 24.88
N LEU A 324 -10.15 -30.70 25.40
CA LEU A 324 -10.01 -32.15 25.54
C LEU A 324 -9.89 -32.68 26.98
N THR A 325 -10.05 -31.82 27.99
CA THR A 325 -9.93 -32.21 29.42
C THR A 325 -10.82 -31.34 30.31
N LYS A 326 -11.57 -31.94 31.25
CA LYS A 326 -12.37 -31.16 32.21
C LYS A 326 -11.48 -30.28 33.11
N GLY A 327 -11.75 -28.98 33.13
CA GLY A 327 -10.92 -27.97 33.80
C GLY A 327 -9.83 -27.34 32.91
N ALA A 328 -9.75 -27.72 31.64
CA ALA A 328 -8.85 -27.11 30.66
C ALA A 328 -9.22 -25.65 30.35
N ASN A 329 -8.22 -24.85 29.96
CA ASN A 329 -8.41 -23.47 29.50
C ASN A 329 -8.22 -23.38 27.97
N GLY A 330 -8.55 -22.24 27.36
CA GLY A 330 -8.53 -22.05 25.90
C GLY A 330 -7.23 -22.47 25.18
N GLN A 331 -6.07 -22.47 25.83
CA GLN A 331 -4.78 -22.86 25.25
C GLN A 331 -4.63 -24.39 25.05
N SER A 332 -5.41 -25.18 25.78
CA SER A 332 -5.40 -26.64 25.78
C SER A 332 -6.49 -27.27 24.88
N ALA A 333 -7.10 -26.47 24.00
CA ALA A 333 -7.95 -27.02 22.93
C ALA A 333 -7.08 -27.49 21.76
N LYS A 334 -7.59 -28.40 20.93
CA LYS A 334 -6.97 -28.75 19.66
C LYS A 334 -7.98 -28.67 18.52
N ASN A 335 -7.56 -28.23 17.34
CA ASN A 335 -8.38 -28.46 16.13
C ASN A 335 -8.34 -29.95 15.77
N ARG A 336 -8.99 -30.35 14.66
CA ARG A 336 -8.86 -31.74 14.18
C ARG A 336 -7.40 -32.12 13.96
N PHE A 337 -6.60 -31.22 13.36
CA PHE A 337 -5.20 -31.39 12.96
C PHE A 337 -4.21 -31.45 14.14
N GLY A 338 -4.70 -31.51 15.37
CA GLY A 338 -3.87 -31.61 16.57
C GLY A 338 -3.21 -30.31 17.01
N ASP A 339 -3.36 -29.20 16.25
CA ASP A 339 -2.82 -27.89 16.60
C ASP A 339 -3.40 -27.41 17.93
N THR A 340 -2.55 -27.03 18.88
CA THR A 340 -2.96 -26.12 19.95
C THR A 340 -3.37 -24.77 19.37
N PRO A 341 -4.31 -24.04 20.00
CA PRO A 341 -5.03 -23.03 19.28
C PRO A 341 -4.17 -21.80 19.18
N LYS A 342 -4.25 -21.21 17.99
CA LYS A 342 -3.70 -19.89 17.70
C LYS A 342 -4.13 -19.02 18.87
N ILE A 343 -3.29 -18.19 19.45
CA ILE A 343 -3.86 -17.11 20.26
C ILE A 343 -4.70 -16.19 19.34
N GLY A 344 -4.35 -16.18 18.05
CA GLY A 344 -5.22 -16.10 16.87
C GLY A 344 -6.64 -16.69 17.04
N ASN A 345 -6.74 -18.00 17.22
CA ASN A 345 -7.99 -18.73 17.36
C ASN A 345 -8.62 -18.67 18.78
N ILE A 346 -8.09 -17.89 19.74
CA ILE A 346 -8.63 -17.74 21.12
C ILE A 346 -9.25 -16.35 21.37
N THR A 347 -8.58 -15.24 21.03
CA THR A 347 -9.21 -13.89 20.97
C THR A 347 -8.82 -13.09 19.71
N ASN A 348 -7.99 -13.72 18.88
CA ASN A 348 -6.93 -13.18 18.05
C ASN A 348 -5.59 -12.73 18.68
N ASN A 349 -5.50 -12.44 20.00
CA ASN A 349 -4.25 -11.97 20.65
C ASN A 349 -4.06 -12.35 22.16
N LEU A 350 -2.81 -12.51 22.62
CA LEU A 350 -2.41 -12.53 24.04
C LEU A 350 -2.57 -11.13 24.64
N SER A 351 -2.59 -11.06 25.97
CA SER A 351 -2.30 -9.80 26.66
C SER A 351 -0.85 -9.36 26.42
N LEU A 352 -0.67 -8.06 26.21
CA LEU A 352 0.65 -7.43 26.08
C LEU A 352 1.50 -7.60 27.36
N ASP A 353 0.84 -7.65 28.52
CA ASP A 353 1.43 -7.95 29.85
C ASP A 353 2.15 -9.32 29.84
N TYR A 354 1.48 -10.37 29.31
CA TYR A 354 2.08 -11.70 29.17
C TYR A 354 3.23 -11.71 28.16
N LEU A 355 3.08 -11.05 27.01
CA LEU A 355 4.14 -11.00 25.98
C LEU A 355 5.40 -10.26 26.48
N ARG A 356 5.25 -9.12 27.19
CA ARG A 356 6.36 -8.42 27.86
C ARG A 356 7.08 -9.32 28.86
N SER A 357 6.31 -10.08 29.64
CA SER A 357 6.84 -10.99 30.67
C SER A 357 7.60 -12.18 30.06
N LEU A 358 7.05 -12.78 28.99
CA LEU A 358 7.68 -13.86 28.23
C LEU A 358 8.98 -13.40 27.54
N VAL A 359 8.94 -12.23 26.88
CA VAL A 359 10.11 -11.67 26.20
C VAL A 359 11.20 -11.27 27.20
N LYS A 360 10.83 -10.65 28.34
CA LYS A 360 11.75 -10.39 29.47
C LYS A 360 12.48 -11.67 29.88
N ASP A 361 11.74 -12.73 30.15
CA ASP A 361 12.28 -13.99 30.65
C ASP A 361 13.24 -14.65 29.65
N ILE A 362 12.87 -14.69 28.35
CA ILE A 362 13.75 -15.22 27.28
C ILE A 362 15.05 -14.41 27.17
N ILE A 363 14.99 -13.08 27.21
CA ILE A 363 16.19 -12.23 27.15
C ILE A 363 17.08 -12.48 28.37
N LEU A 364 16.48 -12.56 29.57
CA LEU A 364 17.21 -12.82 30.82
C LEU A 364 17.75 -14.26 30.92
N ASP A 365 17.21 -15.22 30.17
CA ASP A 365 17.75 -16.57 30.05
C ASP A 365 18.99 -16.55 29.15
N LEU A 366 18.81 -16.12 27.90
CA LEU A 366 19.87 -16.18 26.89
C LEU A 366 21.03 -15.21 27.15
N SER A 367 20.79 -14.02 27.73
CA SER A 367 21.87 -13.09 28.10
C SER A 367 22.75 -13.55 29.26
N LYS A 368 22.31 -14.57 30.03
CA LYS A 368 23.16 -15.24 31.03
C LYS A 368 24.01 -16.35 30.43
N LYS A 369 23.57 -16.97 29.32
CA LYS A 369 24.38 -17.90 28.54
C LYS A 369 25.45 -17.18 27.76
N ASP A 370 25.10 -16.05 27.14
CA ASP A 370 26.02 -15.22 26.37
C ASP A 370 25.70 -13.72 26.50
N SER A 371 26.67 -12.97 27.03
CA SER A 371 26.60 -11.51 27.18
C SER A 371 26.60 -10.76 25.86
N ASN A 372 27.15 -11.34 24.78
CA ASN A 372 27.20 -10.70 23.47
C ASN A 372 25.79 -10.50 22.86
N LEU A 373 24.81 -11.31 23.30
CA LEU A 373 23.42 -11.19 22.87
C LEU A 373 22.85 -9.79 23.13
N LEU A 374 23.14 -9.19 24.29
CA LEU A 374 22.65 -7.84 24.60
C LEU A 374 23.25 -6.79 23.66
N ILE A 375 24.48 -7.02 23.19
CA ILE A 375 25.12 -6.20 22.17
C ILE A 375 24.42 -6.42 20.82
N GLU A 376 24.06 -7.67 20.46
CA GLU A 376 23.25 -7.99 19.26
C GLU A 376 21.88 -7.33 19.25
N MET A 377 21.17 -7.40 20.37
CA MET A 377 19.89 -6.71 20.56
C MET A 377 20.01 -5.19 20.40
N PHE A 378 21.12 -4.60 20.85
CA PHE A 378 21.34 -3.16 20.75
C PHE A 378 21.60 -2.73 19.30
N LYS A 379 22.52 -3.41 18.59
CA LYS A 379 22.83 -3.21 17.15
C LYS A 379 21.57 -3.28 16.30
N LEU A 380 20.81 -4.39 16.40
CA LEU A 380 19.55 -4.56 15.66
C LEU A 380 18.55 -3.44 15.97
N SER A 381 18.48 -2.97 17.22
CA SER A 381 17.63 -1.83 17.60
C SER A 381 18.13 -0.48 17.06
N ARG A 382 19.43 -0.32 16.79
CA ARG A 382 20.06 0.91 16.26
C ARG A 382 19.98 1.01 14.74
N GLN A 383 20.16 -0.09 14.01
CA GLN A 383 20.01 -0.18 12.54
C GLN A 383 18.58 0.11 12.03
N GLY A 384 17.60 0.36 12.92
CA GLY A 384 16.17 0.36 12.58
C GLY A 384 15.61 -1.03 12.24
N THR A 385 16.46 -2.06 12.15
CA THR A 385 16.10 -3.44 11.83
C THR A 385 15.52 -4.20 13.01
N GLY A 386 15.29 -3.55 14.17
CA GLY A 386 14.90 -4.14 15.46
C GLY A 386 13.69 -5.09 15.48
N LYS A 387 12.89 -5.13 14.41
CA LYS A 387 11.97 -6.24 14.14
C LYS A 387 12.69 -7.60 14.08
N ARG A 388 13.93 -7.68 13.57
CA ARG A 388 14.77 -8.89 13.48
C ARG A 388 15.08 -9.50 14.83
N PHE A 389 15.16 -8.70 15.90
CA PHE A 389 15.32 -9.25 17.24
C PHE A 389 14.15 -10.18 17.61
N ILE A 390 12.94 -9.97 17.06
CA ILE A 390 11.85 -10.91 17.29
C ILE A 390 12.14 -12.30 16.73
N ASN A 391 13.03 -12.45 15.74
CA ASN A 391 13.44 -13.77 15.26
C ASN A 391 14.22 -14.54 16.34
N ILE A 392 15.06 -13.88 17.15
CA ILE A 392 15.72 -14.52 18.31
C ILE A 392 14.67 -15.07 19.30
N ILE A 393 13.63 -14.28 19.58
CA ILE A 393 12.50 -14.73 20.41
C ILE A 393 11.78 -15.90 19.76
N LYS A 394 11.38 -15.78 18.48
CA LYS A 394 10.66 -16.82 17.74
C LYS A 394 11.45 -18.12 17.66
N ASP A 395 12.76 -18.05 17.42
CA ASP A 395 13.64 -19.22 17.35
C ASP A 395 13.81 -19.89 18.72
N ARG A 396 13.91 -19.12 19.81
CA ARG A 396 13.87 -19.69 21.16
C ARG A 396 12.52 -20.36 21.48
N LEU A 397 11.42 -19.84 20.90
CA LEU A 397 10.11 -20.49 20.95
C LEU A 397 10.06 -21.74 20.03
N ARG A 398 10.68 -21.74 18.85
CA ARG A 398 10.80 -22.93 17.98
C ARG A 398 11.69 -24.01 18.60
N HIS A 399 12.76 -23.65 19.31
CA HIS A 399 13.54 -24.59 20.12
C HIS A 399 12.71 -25.15 21.29
N SER A 400 11.93 -24.31 21.98
CA SER A 400 10.94 -24.78 22.96
C SER A 400 9.93 -25.77 22.34
N MET A 401 9.49 -25.53 21.10
CA MET A 401 8.63 -26.46 20.35
C MET A 401 9.36 -27.76 19.99
N ASN A 402 10.63 -27.69 19.59
CA ASN A 402 11.49 -28.83 19.25
C ASN A 402 11.74 -29.73 20.48
N LEU A 403 12.11 -29.15 21.63
CA LEU A 403 12.24 -29.86 22.91
C LEU A 403 10.92 -30.50 23.40
N GLN A 404 9.77 -30.02 22.91
CA GLN A 404 8.45 -30.64 23.13
C GLN A 404 7.99 -31.55 21.99
N GLN A 405 8.83 -31.79 20.96
CA GLN A 405 8.53 -32.63 19.80
C GLN A 405 7.27 -32.18 19.04
N LYS A 406 7.11 -30.86 18.85
CA LYS A 406 6.01 -30.22 18.11
C LYS A 406 6.36 -29.84 16.66
N LEU A 407 7.51 -30.25 16.15
CA LEU A 407 8.04 -29.94 14.82
C LEU A 407 8.65 -31.21 14.23
N ASP A 408 8.41 -31.48 12.94
CA ASP A 408 8.76 -32.75 12.28
C ASP A 408 10.15 -32.76 11.60
N ASP A 409 10.72 -31.58 11.33
CA ASP A 409 12.00 -31.38 10.62
C ASP A 409 13.07 -30.73 11.54
N GLU A 410 14.35 -30.81 11.14
CA GLU A 410 15.44 -30.05 11.79
C GLU A 410 15.17 -28.54 11.71
N VAL A 411 15.08 -27.89 12.87
CA VAL A 411 14.72 -26.47 12.98
C VAL A 411 15.90 -25.58 12.56
N SER A 412 15.82 -25.02 11.36
CA SER A 412 16.67 -23.89 10.98
C SER A 412 16.25 -22.61 11.71
N PHE A 413 17.25 -21.80 12.09
CA PHE A 413 17.01 -20.54 12.81
C PHE A 413 16.72 -19.39 11.84
N GLU A 414 15.66 -18.61 12.08
CA GLU A 414 15.39 -17.37 11.32
C GLU A 414 16.29 -16.19 11.75
N SER A 415 17.00 -16.34 12.86
CA SER A 415 17.99 -15.42 13.38
C SER A 415 19.40 -15.95 13.12
N ARG A 416 20.11 -15.25 12.24
CA ARG A 416 21.54 -15.48 11.95
C ARG A 416 22.40 -15.58 13.23
N TYR A 417 22.06 -14.86 14.29
CA TYR A 417 22.80 -14.94 15.57
C TYR A 417 22.76 -16.34 16.20
N LEU A 418 21.63 -17.06 16.07
CA LEU A 418 21.44 -18.41 16.59
C LEU A 418 21.88 -19.48 15.59
N GLU A 419 21.81 -19.17 14.29
CA GLU A 419 22.46 -19.96 13.23
C GLU A 419 23.99 -20.00 13.39
N GLU A 420 24.60 -18.89 13.80
CA GLU A 420 26.04 -18.78 14.08
C GLU A 420 26.41 -19.29 15.49
N ASN A 421 25.46 -19.33 16.44
CA ASN A 421 25.66 -19.77 17.83
C ASN A 421 24.61 -20.82 18.28
N PRO A 422 24.52 -21.99 17.61
CA PRO A 422 23.51 -23.01 17.93
C PRO A 422 23.71 -23.61 19.33
N ASP A 423 24.96 -23.68 19.80
CA ASP A 423 25.35 -24.20 21.13
C ASP A 423 24.78 -23.38 22.32
N LEU A 424 24.16 -22.21 22.06
CA LEU A 424 23.40 -21.48 23.08
C LEU A 424 22.12 -22.22 23.48
N PHE A 425 21.62 -23.12 22.65
CA PHE A 425 20.41 -23.89 22.87
C PHE A 425 20.77 -25.33 23.24
N ASP A 426 20.32 -25.78 24.42
CA ASP A 426 20.67 -27.11 24.95
C ASP A 426 19.45 -27.90 25.46
N ASP A 427 19.60 -29.22 25.59
CA ASP A 427 18.52 -30.16 25.94
C ASP A 427 17.87 -29.91 27.33
N ASN A 428 18.50 -29.09 28.18
CA ASN A 428 18.00 -28.75 29.52
C ASN A 428 17.23 -27.41 29.55
N ASP A 429 17.03 -26.78 28.39
CA ASP A 429 16.48 -25.43 28.30
C ASP A 429 15.04 -25.28 28.80
N LYS A 430 14.74 -24.08 29.31
CA LYS A 430 13.41 -23.72 29.77
C LYS A 430 12.38 -23.84 28.64
N VAL A 431 11.32 -24.60 28.91
CA VAL A 431 10.22 -24.88 27.97
C VAL A 431 9.06 -23.92 28.21
N TYR A 432 8.56 -23.29 27.14
CA TYR A 432 7.45 -22.34 27.18
C TYR A 432 6.17 -22.98 26.63
N ARG A 433 5.18 -23.24 27.50
CA ARG A 433 3.96 -23.99 27.13
C ARG A 433 3.11 -23.34 26.03
N LEU A 434 3.27 -22.03 25.80
CA LEU A 434 2.54 -21.24 24.79
C LEU A 434 3.48 -20.70 23.69
N ASP A 435 4.53 -21.46 23.36
CA ASP A 435 5.51 -21.11 22.33
C ASP A 435 4.90 -20.92 20.93
N GLN A 436 4.27 -21.94 20.36
CA GLN A 436 3.45 -21.82 19.14
C GLN A 436 2.41 -20.70 19.30
N ALA A 437 1.85 -20.63 20.52
CA ALA A 437 0.88 -19.63 20.97
C ALA A 437 1.30 -18.18 20.64
N ALA A 438 2.51 -17.83 21.10
CA ALA A 438 3.10 -16.50 21.00
C ALA A 438 3.84 -16.28 19.68
N LEU A 439 4.54 -17.30 19.14
CA LEU A 439 5.21 -17.30 17.84
C LEU A 439 4.31 -16.73 16.75
N GLU A 440 3.12 -17.31 16.58
CA GLU A 440 2.17 -16.92 15.55
C GLU A 440 1.49 -15.57 15.84
N GLN A 441 1.54 -15.04 17.06
CA GLN A 441 1.17 -13.65 17.32
C GLN A 441 2.31 -12.69 16.95
N LEU A 442 3.55 -13.01 17.30
CA LEU A 442 4.74 -12.23 16.94
C LEU A 442 5.02 -12.21 15.43
N GLU A 443 4.47 -13.16 14.67
CA GLU A 443 4.41 -13.14 13.21
C GLU A 443 3.34 -12.19 12.64
N ARG A 444 2.27 -11.91 13.39
CA ARG A 444 1.11 -11.10 12.95
C ARG A 444 1.09 -9.68 13.53
N MET A 445 1.84 -9.43 14.61
CA MET A 445 2.00 -8.09 15.21
C MET A 445 2.81 -7.17 14.30
N ARG A 446 2.44 -5.89 14.30
CA ARG A 446 3.13 -4.83 13.55
C ARG A 446 4.31 -4.32 14.36
N TYR A 447 5.35 -3.81 13.68
CA TYR A 447 6.58 -3.37 14.35
C TYR A 447 6.39 -2.39 15.53
N PRO A 448 5.45 -1.41 15.50
CA PRO A 448 5.19 -0.57 16.67
C PRO A 448 4.74 -1.35 17.92
N GLU A 449 3.88 -2.35 17.73
CA GLU A 449 3.35 -3.22 18.79
C GLU A 449 4.42 -4.18 19.32
N ILE A 450 5.34 -4.60 18.45
CA ILE A 450 6.51 -5.41 18.81
C ILE A 450 7.52 -4.57 19.62
N ARG A 451 7.76 -3.31 19.24
CA ARG A 451 8.66 -2.38 19.96
C ARG A 451 8.10 -1.89 21.31
N GLU A 452 6.92 -2.35 21.70
CA GLU A 452 6.38 -2.18 23.04
C GLU A 452 6.77 -3.31 24.01
N LEU A 453 7.51 -4.34 23.57
CA LEU A 453 7.88 -5.50 24.38
C LEU A 453 9.21 -5.34 25.14
N TRP A 454 10.06 -4.38 24.75
CA TRP A 454 11.33 -4.00 25.40
C TRP A 454 11.66 -2.53 25.09
N GLN A 455 12.48 -1.86 25.91
CA GLN A 455 12.86 -0.45 25.69
C GLN A 455 14.34 -0.18 26.01
N TRP A 456 15.01 0.63 25.19
CA TRP A 456 16.39 1.07 25.41
C TRP A 456 16.46 2.49 25.95
N GLU A 457 17.38 2.73 26.89
CA GLU A 457 17.61 4.00 27.58
C GLU A 457 19.11 4.34 27.56
N LEU A 458 19.47 5.54 27.10
CA LEU A 458 20.86 5.98 26.99
C LEU A 458 21.12 7.14 27.95
N THR A 459 22.23 7.06 28.69
CA THR A 459 22.62 8.05 29.72
C THR A 459 24.12 8.34 29.66
N GLY A 460 24.59 9.38 30.35
CA GLY A 460 26.02 9.63 30.53
C GLY A 460 26.75 8.59 31.43
N GLU A 461 26.02 7.66 32.03
CA GLU A 461 26.56 6.57 32.87
C GLU A 461 26.60 5.23 32.13
N GLY A 462 25.97 5.13 30.95
CA GLY A 462 25.89 3.91 30.15
C GLY A 462 24.58 3.75 29.37
N VAL A 463 24.49 2.62 28.66
CA VAL A 463 23.32 2.17 27.91
C VAL A 463 22.59 1.10 28.72
N PHE A 464 21.25 1.17 28.79
CA PHE A 464 20.41 0.29 29.59
C PHE A 464 19.23 -0.28 28.78
N LEU A 465 18.87 -1.53 29.04
CA LEU A 465 17.70 -2.23 28.51
C LEU A 465 16.66 -2.43 29.63
N LYS A 466 15.43 -1.95 29.43
CA LYS A 466 14.27 -2.16 30.30
C LYS A 466 13.33 -3.23 29.73
N LEU A 467 12.91 -4.16 30.57
CA LEU A 467 12.10 -5.33 30.22
C LEU A 467 11.00 -5.57 31.26
N GLY A 468 9.78 -5.95 30.84
CA GLY A 468 8.65 -6.15 31.75
C GLY A 468 7.77 -4.91 31.88
N LYS A 469 7.29 -4.62 33.10
CA LYS A 469 6.41 -3.48 33.41
C LYS A 469 6.77 -2.84 34.76
N GLU A 470 6.95 -1.52 34.77
CA GLU A 470 6.97 -0.72 36.00
C GLU A 470 5.60 -0.81 36.70
N LEU A 471 5.59 -1.33 37.94
CA LEU A 471 4.38 -1.53 38.74
C LEU A 471 4.15 -0.31 39.66
N ALA A 472 2.89 0.06 39.88
CA ALA A 472 2.53 1.07 40.87
C ALA A 472 2.77 0.54 42.31
N GLU A 473 2.83 1.45 43.30
CA GLU A 473 3.04 1.10 44.72
C GLU A 473 1.98 0.13 45.29
N ASP A 474 0.84 -0.04 44.60
CA ASP A 474 -0.30 -0.89 44.96
C ASP A 474 -0.63 -2.01 43.95
N GLU A 475 0.15 -2.24 42.90
CA GLU A 475 -0.09 -3.34 41.93
C GLU A 475 0.67 -4.63 42.30
N GLU A 476 -0.06 -5.73 42.53
CA GLU A 476 0.53 -7.04 42.82
C GLU A 476 1.21 -7.67 41.58
N VAL A 477 2.38 -8.29 41.80
CA VAL A 477 3.16 -9.02 40.79
C VAL A 477 2.39 -10.23 40.27
N LYS A 478 2.30 -10.38 38.95
CA LYS A 478 1.59 -11.50 38.30
C LYS A 478 2.58 -12.57 37.86
N GLU A 479 2.54 -13.73 38.50
CA GLU A 479 3.24 -14.94 38.04
C GLU A 479 2.44 -15.67 36.94
N TYR A 480 3.12 -16.19 35.94
CA TYR A 480 2.56 -17.06 34.90
C TYR A 480 3.02 -18.52 35.04
N HIS A 481 2.24 -19.45 34.48
CA HIS A 481 2.51 -20.91 34.43
C HIS A 481 2.77 -21.59 35.78
N SER A 482 1.96 -21.27 36.79
CA SER A 482 2.17 -21.71 38.17
C SER A 482 1.84 -23.19 38.44
N SER A 483 2.89 -24.01 38.54
CA SER A 483 2.97 -25.07 39.57
C SER A 483 4.40 -25.60 39.76
N TYR A 484 5.19 -25.65 38.69
CA TYR A 484 6.63 -25.98 38.74
C TYR A 484 7.46 -24.70 38.82
N SER A 485 8.41 -24.61 39.77
CA SER A 485 9.19 -23.38 39.99
C SER A 485 10.19 -23.04 38.87
N ALA A 486 10.53 -24.00 38.02
CA ALA A 486 11.45 -23.80 36.90
C ALA A 486 10.78 -23.18 35.65
N GLU A 487 9.45 -23.30 35.50
CA GLU A 487 8.71 -22.79 34.33
C GLU A 487 8.09 -21.40 34.56
N LYS A 488 8.12 -20.89 35.80
CA LYS A 488 7.57 -19.57 36.17
C LYS A 488 8.30 -18.41 35.51
N PHE A 489 7.56 -17.32 35.27
CA PHE A 489 8.07 -15.97 35.07
C PHE A 489 7.00 -14.94 35.46
N ASP A 490 7.38 -13.68 35.62
CA ASP A 490 6.53 -12.60 36.13
C ASP A 490 6.59 -11.30 35.29
N ASN A 491 5.74 -10.32 35.61
CA ASN A 491 5.59 -9.07 34.87
C ASN A 491 6.38 -7.86 35.42
N GLN A 492 7.19 -7.98 36.48
CA GLN A 492 7.94 -6.85 37.07
C GLN A 492 9.01 -6.29 36.11
N GLU A 493 9.34 -5.00 36.19
CA GLU A 493 10.46 -4.42 35.41
C GLU A 493 11.84 -4.92 35.89
N GLU A 494 12.70 -5.23 34.92
CA GLU A 494 14.15 -5.46 35.07
C GLU A 494 14.94 -4.51 34.16
N ARG A 495 16.09 -4.01 34.65
CA ARG A 495 16.92 -3.00 33.96
C ARG A 495 18.39 -3.42 33.90
N ILE A 496 18.86 -3.78 32.71
CA ILE A 496 20.19 -4.36 32.46
C ILE A 496 21.12 -3.30 31.85
N GLN A 497 22.39 -3.24 32.27
CA GLN A 497 23.41 -2.36 31.67
C GLN A 497 24.21 -3.08 30.56
N LEU A 498 24.67 -2.34 29.56
CA LEU A 498 25.44 -2.84 28.42
C LEU A 498 26.89 -2.32 28.44
N ASP A 499 27.87 -3.23 28.50
CA ASP A 499 29.31 -2.93 28.41
C ASP A 499 29.81 -3.03 26.96
N LEU A 500 30.72 -2.12 26.56
CA LEU A 500 31.17 -1.95 25.16
C LEU A 500 32.70 -1.77 25.08
N ASN A 501 33.35 -2.50 24.16
CA ASN A 501 34.80 -2.78 24.22
C ASN A 501 35.71 -2.04 23.21
N GLN A 502 35.22 -1.11 22.37
CA GLN A 502 36.03 -0.45 21.33
C GLN A 502 35.82 1.08 21.25
N PRO A 503 36.84 1.86 20.81
CA PRO A 503 36.79 3.32 20.75
C PRO A 503 35.77 3.85 19.73
N SER A 504 35.35 5.10 19.94
CA SER A 504 34.27 5.75 19.21
C SER A 504 34.72 6.35 17.87
N LEU A 505 34.02 5.99 16.79
CA LEU A 505 34.18 6.58 15.46
C LEU A 505 32.92 7.40 15.17
N ASN A 506 32.94 8.68 15.55
CA ASN A 506 31.88 9.62 15.22
C ASN A 506 31.92 10.02 13.73
N ARG A 507 30.75 10.27 13.11
CA ARG A 507 30.61 10.84 11.75
C ARG A 507 29.59 11.98 11.74
N ILE A 508 29.81 12.96 10.86
CA ILE A 508 28.95 14.11 10.54
C ILE A 508 29.13 14.48 9.06
N TYR A 509 28.30 15.37 8.50
CA TYR A 509 28.31 15.69 7.06
C TYR A 509 28.72 17.12 6.74
N GLY A 510 29.66 17.28 5.81
CA GLY A 510 30.09 18.58 5.28
C GLY A 510 29.18 19.12 4.16
N SER A 511 29.51 20.32 3.67
CA SER A 511 28.70 21.06 2.69
C SER A 511 28.78 20.51 1.26
N LEU A 512 29.76 19.66 0.92
CA LEU A 512 29.74 18.95 -0.37
C LEU A 512 28.73 17.80 -0.37
N LYS A 513 28.33 17.24 0.78
CA LYS A 513 27.27 16.20 0.82
C LYS A 513 25.86 16.74 0.57
N GLN A 514 25.68 18.07 0.52
CA GLN A 514 24.36 18.73 0.41
C GLN A 514 23.76 18.77 -1.01
N ASN A 515 24.52 18.44 -2.05
CA ASN A 515 24.07 18.51 -3.45
C ASN A 515 23.72 17.15 -4.07
N SER A 516 23.53 16.11 -3.25
CA SER A 516 22.92 14.86 -3.67
C SER A 516 21.52 14.71 -3.06
N ARG A 517 20.80 13.70 -3.52
CA ARG A 517 19.49 13.28 -2.99
C ARG A 517 19.68 12.62 -1.62
N TYR A 518 20.11 13.37 -0.61
CA TYR A 518 20.30 12.85 0.75
C TYR A 518 18.95 12.54 1.40
N LYS A 519 18.41 11.35 1.08
CA LYS A 519 17.78 10.51 2.10
C LYS A 519 18.80 10.33 3.22
N GLU A 520 18.30 10.28 4.44
CA GLU A 520 19.08 9.80 5.58
C GLU A 520 19.55 8.36 5.32
N GLU A 521 20.83 8.22 4.97
CA GLU A 521 21.52 6.93 5.01
C GLU A 521 21.72 6.60 6.48
N TYR A 522 20.91 5.67 6.99
CA TYR A 522 21.16 5.03 8.27
C TYR A 522 22.55 4.38 8.19
N ASP A 523 23.50 4.79 9.04
CA ASP A 523 24.83 4.18 9.04
C ASP A 523 24.69 2.67 9.24
N VAL A 524 25.05 1.91 8.21
CA VAL A 524 25.16 0.46 8.29
C VAL A 524 26.34 0.13 9.20
N GLU A 525 26.03 -0.51 10.31
CA GLU A 525 27.00 -1.11 11.21
C GLU A 525 27.66 -2.32 10.52
N TYR A 526 28.93 -2.56 10.80
CA TYR A 526 29.68 -3.69 10.24
C TYR A 526 30.34 -4.52 11.34
N ILE A 527 30.23 -5.85 11.20
CA ILE A 527 31.03 -6.82 11.97
C ILE A 527 32.47 -6.71 11.49
N ASN A 528 33.44 -6.64 12.42
CA ASN A 528 34.84 -6.84 12.10
C ASN A 528 35.20 -8.32 12.31
N GLU A 529 35.01 -9.12 11.25
CA GLU A 529 35.11 -10.60 11.29
C GLU A 529 36.51 -11.11 11.68
N GLU A 530 37.58 -10.31 11.54
CA GLU A 530 38.93 -10.68 12.02
C GLU A 530 39.14 -10.50 13.55
N LYS A 531 38.20 -9.86 14.25
CA LYS A 531 38.34 -9.48 15.68
C LYS A 531 37.29 -10.05 16.62
N ASP A 532 36.23 -10.65 16.09
CA ASP A 532 35.10 -11.16 16.89
C ASP A 532 34.44 -10.05 17.77
N GLY A 533 34.35 -8.84 17.21
CA GLY A 533 33.84 -7.66 17.94
C GLY A 533 33.45 -6.51 17.02
N TYR A 534 32.27 -5.92 17.27
CA TYR A 534 31.76 -4.78 16.51
C TYR A 534 32.60 -3.50 16.71
N GLU A 535 32.73 -2.71 15.65
CA GLU A 535 33.20 -1.31 15.69
C GLU A 535 32.01 -0.38 15.38
N PHE A 536 31.82 0.68 16.17
CA PHE A 536 30.66 1.57 16.04
C PHE A 536 30.88 2.69 15.00
N PRO A 537 30.09 2.77 13.92
CA PRO A 537 29.85 4.02 13.22
C PRO A 537 28.89 4.86 14.05
N ALA A 538 29.41 5.67 14.96
CA ALA A 538 28.60 6.58 15.75
C ALA A 538 28.22 7.80 14.91
N THR A 539 26.93 8.05 14.69
CA THR A 539 26.45 9.40 14.26
C THR A 539 25.71 10.15 15.36
N GLN A 540 25.54 9.49 16.51
CA GLN A 540 25.24 10.12 17.81
C GLN A 540 26.03 9.39 18.92
N GLY A 541 27.36 9.53 18.90
CA GLY A 541 28.24 8.98 19.96
C GLY A 541 28.18 9.80 21.24
N VAL A 542 28.56 9.18 22.36
CA VAL A 542 28.36 9.67 23.75
C VAL A 542 29.28 10.86 24.14
N GLY A 543 29.85 11.60 23.17
CA GLY A 543 30.89 12.62 23.42
C GLY A 543 30.99 13.81 22.45
N VAL A 544 30.10 13.93 21.45
CA VAL A 544 30.12 15.05 20.48
C VAL A 544 28.90 15.95 20.67
N GLU A 545 29.14 17.25 20.87
CA GLU A 545 28.09 18.27 20.98
C GLU A 545 28.12 19.22 19.77
N ILE A 546 27.04 19.22 18.98
CA ILE A 546 26.77 20.28 18.02
C ILE A 546 26.18 21.47 18.79
N ILE A 547 27.00 22.50 19.00
CA ILE A 547 26.75 23.64 19.91
C ILE A 547 25.48 24.45 19.57
N ASN A 548 24.87 24.24 18.40
CA ASN A 548 23.61 24.85 17.99
C ASN A 548 22.83 23.90 17.06
N LYS A 549 21.51 23.74 17.27
CA LYS A 549 20.68 22.68 16.63
C LYS A 549 20.14 22.99 15.22
N TYR A 550 20.13 24.24 14.77
CA TYR A 550 19.57 24.64 13.45
C TYR A 550 20.55 24.49 12.25
N VAL A 551 20.75 23.27 11.74
CA VAL A 551 21.66 22.88 10.64
C VAL A 551 22.02 24.01 9.63
N ARG A 552 23.21 24.61 9.77
CA ARG A 552 23.91 25.47 8.79
C ARG A 552 25.43 25.40 9.02
N VAL A 553 26.24 25.62 7.97
CA VAL A 553 27.68 25.32 7.92
C VAL A 553 28.56 26.25 8.79
N GLU A 554 28.04 27.40 9.22
CA GLU A 554 28.74 28.49 9.92
C GLU A 554 29.02 28.21 11.41
N ARG A 555 29.42 26.98 11.78
CA ARG A 555 29.38 26.47 13.17
C ARG A 555 30.59 25.65 13.55
N SER A 556 31.11 25.84 14.75
CA SER A 556 32.09 24.91 15.32
C SER A 556 31.44 23.69 15.98
N ILE A 557 32.26 22.66 16.21
CA ILE A 557 31.91 21.38 16.83
C ILE A 557 32.65 21.28 18.16
N LYS A 558 32.03 20.68 19.18
CA LYS A 558 32.73 20.23 20.38
C LYS A 558 32.94 18.72 20.37
N VAL A 559 34.18 18.34 20.65
CA VAL A 559 34.60 16.96 20.92
C VAL A 559 35.23 16.95 22.31
N ASP A 560 34.75 16.09 23.21
CA ASP A 560 35.12 16.08 24.64
C ASP A 560 35.01 17.46 25.33
N GLY A 561 34.11 18.32 24.81
CA GLY A 561 33.89 19.69 25.27
C GLY A 561 34.79 20.77 24.66
N GLN A 562 35.82 20.40 23.88
CA GLN A 562 36.76 21.30 23.22
C GLN A 562 36.36 21.64 21.77
N ASP A 563 36.52 22.91 21.37
CA ASP A 563 36.29 23.40 20.01
C ASP A 563 37.48 23.04 19.08
N ILE A 564 37.18 22.59 17.85
CA ILE A 564 38.17 22.07 16.89
C ILE A 564 38.35 22.94 15.62
N SER A 565 37.76 24.13 15.56
CA SER A 565 37.86 25.02 14.38
C SER A 565 39.27 25.63 14.21
N GLY A 566 39.75 25.78 12.96
CA GLY A 566 41.15 26.20 12.69
C GLY A 566 41.65 26.05 11.24
N SER A 567 42.98 26.12 11.06
CA SER A 567 43.65 26.01 9.75
C SER A 567 44.88 25.11 9.80
N TYR A 568 45.01 24.21 8.82
CA TYR A 568 45.94 23.08 8.80
C TYR A 568 46.62 22.95 7.42
N ASN A 569 47.89 22.57 7.36
CA ASN A 569 48.69 22.50 6.11
C ASN A 569 49.03 21.04 5.73
N GLU A 570 49.19 20.71 4.43
CA GLU A 570 49.44 19.32 4.02
C GLU A 570 50.81 18.80 4.50
N ALA A 571 50.75 17.90 5.47
CA ALA A 571 51.86 17.13 6.00
C ALA A 571 52.19 15.92 5.10
N ASP A 572 53.45 15.49 5.16
CA ASP A 572 53.90 14.29 4.45
C ASP A 572 53.74 13.02 5.31
N GLU A 573 53.74 13.16 6.65
CA GLU A 573 53.62 12.08 7.64
C GLU A 573 52.71 12.52 8.81
N MET A 574 52.17 11.56 9.56
CA MET A 574 51.34 11.74 10.77
C MET A 574 51.73 10.67 11.80
N GLU A 575 51.69 10.96 13.11
CA GLU A 575 52.21 10.02 14.11
C GLU A 575 51.49 8.66 14.08
N GLY A 576 52.28 7.58 14.02
CA GLY A 576 51.82 6.20 13.87
C GLY A 576 51.20 5.83 12.51
N LYS A 577 51.06 6.76 11.54
CA LYS A 577 50.25 6.58 10.32
C LYS A 577 51.04 6.89 9.04
N LYS A 578 50.89 6.03 8.02
CA LYS A 578 51.64 6.10 6.75
C LYS A 578 50.71 6.48 5.59
N LYS A 579 51.17 7.35 4.70
CA LYS A 579 50.40 7.88 3.56
C LYS A 579 50.08 6.78 2.55
N ILE A 580 48.79 6.55 2.30
CA ILE A 580 48.27 5.64 1.26
C ILE A 580 47.78 6.48 0.07
N GLY A 581 47.69 5.91 -1.13
CA GLY A 581 47.26 6.64 -2.35
C GLY A 581 45.94 7.40 -2.15
N GLY A 582 45.86 8.62 -2.71
CA GLY A 582 44.71 9.53 -2.56
C GLY A 582 44.63 10.29 -1.22
N GLN A 583 45.28 9.80 -0.17
CA GLN A 583 45.22 10.37 1.18
C GLN A 583 46.21 11.51 1.41
N LYS A 584 45.83 12.46 2.27
CA LYS A 584 46.63 13.64 2.63
C LYS A 584 46.51 13.94 4.12
N PHE A 585 47.64 14.06 4.80
CA PHE A 585 47.67 14.42 6.23
C PHE A 585 47.69 15.94 6.39
N TYR A 586 47.15 16.44 7.49
CA TYR A 586 46.92 17.85 7.74
C TYR A 586 47.13 18.17 9.23
N GLY A 587 48.20 18.91 9.54
CA GLY A 587 48.66 19.06 10.92
C GLY A 587 48.96 17.70 11.58
N ASP A 588 48.83 17.63 12.90
CA ASP A 588 49.21 16.46 13.69
C ASP A 588 48.07 15.42 13.84
N ASN A 589 46.82 15.81 13.56
CA ASN A 589 45.62 15.05 13.92
C ASN A 589 44.51 14.99 12.86
N ILE A 590 44.74 15.45 11.61
CA ILE A 590 43.76 15.36 10.52
C ILE A 590 44.29 14.52 9.33
N LEU A 591 43.44 13.64 8.82
CA LEU A 591 43.60 12.90 7.56
C LEU A 591 42.45 13.28 6.62
N TYR A 592 42.76 13.81 5.43
CA TYR A 592 41.79 14.07 4.37
C TYR A 592 41.92 13.05 3.23
N LYS A 593 40.79 12.46 2.85
CA LYS A 593 40.64 11.53 1.71
C LYS A 593 39.94 12.28 0.58
N LYS A 594 40.73 12.75 -0.40
CA LYS A 594 40.24 13.65 -1.46
C LYS A 594 39.30 12.95 -2.46
N ASP A 595 39.39 11.62 -2.55
CA ASP A 595 38.52 10.72 -3.30
C ASP A 595 37.10 10.64 -2.72
N ARG A 596 36.96 10.67 -1.38
CA ARG A 596 35.66 10.59 -0.68
C ARG A 596 35.15 11.94 -0.20
N SER A 597 35.92 13.02 -0.39
CA SER A 597 35.75 14.29 0.32
C SER A 597 35.61 14.07 1.85
N GLU A 598 36.36 13.14 2.43
CA GLU A 598 36.20 12.71 3.83
C GLU A 598 37.36 13.23 4.69
N LEU A 599 37.08 14.05 5.71
CA LEU A 599 38.05 14.54 6.69
C LEU A 599 37.92 13.74 7.99
N ILE A 600 39.01 13.14 8.47
CA ILE A 600 39.06 12.40 9.73
C ILE A 600 39.94 13.15 10.73
N TYR A 601 39.35 13.58 11.83
CA TYR A 601 40.00 14.19 12.99
C TYR A 601 40.14 13.16 14.11
N TYR A 602 41.31 13.01 14.72
CA TYR A 602 41.54 12.01 15.79
C TYR A 602 41.50 12.64 17.19
N TYR A 603 40.84 11.98 18.14
CA TYR A 603 40.62 12.48 19.51
C TYR A 603 40.67 11.36 20.58
N GLY A 604 40.30 11.70 21.82
CA GLY A 604 40.36 10.77 22.96
C GLY A 604 41.78 10.67 23.55
N PRO A 605 41.93 10.04 24.73
CA PRO A 605 43.20 10.02 25.47
C PRO A 605 44.37 9.33 24.75
N ASN A 606 44.08 8.48 23.76
CA ASN A 606 45.07 7.74 22.97
C ASN A 606 45.13 8.17 21.47
N GLN A 607 44.31 9.12 21.01
CA GLN A 607 44.07 9.38 19.56
C GLN A 607 43.57 8.17 18.74
N GLU A 608 42.84 7.27 19.41
CA GLU A 608 42.23 6.08 18.80
C GLU A 608 40.79 6.35 18.33
N ASP A 609 40.06 7.23 19.02
CA ASP A 609 38.77 7.77 18.62
C ASP A 609 38.88 8.72 17.42
N LYS A 610 37.80 8.83 16.63
CA LYS A 610 37.82 9.46 15.30
C LYS A 610 36.53 10.24 15.06
N LEU A 611 36.60 11.47 14.57
CA LEU A 611 35.47 12.24 14.04
C LEU A 611 35.64 12.37 12.53
N ILE A 612 34.67 11.86 11.78
CA ILE A 612 34.65 11.85 10.31
C ILE A 612 33.67 12.92 9.81
N ILE A 613 34.17 13.90 9.07
CA ILE A 613 33.36 14.85 8.31
C ILE A 613 33.30 14.36 6.86
N ASP A 614 32.19 13.72 6.52
CA ASP A 614 31.92 13.08 5.23
C ASP A 614 31.26 14.08 4.26
N GLY A 615 31.77 14.19 3.03
CA GLY A 615 31.47 15.33 2.15
C GLY A 615 31.99 16.68 2.68
N PHE A 616 33.12 16.67 3.39
CA PHE A 616 33.87 17.86 3.82
C PHE A 616 34.34 18.71 2.64
N LYS A 617 33.95 19.98 2.68
CA LYS A 617 34.50 21.08 1.89
C LYS A 617 35.52 21.85 2.71
N ASN A 618 36.58 22.32 2.06
CA ASN A 618 37.54 23.24 2.66
C ASN A 618 36.82 24.51 3.17
N GLY A 619 36.86 24.74 4.49
CA GLY A 619 36.13 25.80 5.20
C GLY A 619 34.97 25.30 6.09
N ASP A 620 34.50 24.06 5.91
CA ASP A 620 33.40 23.51 6.69
C ASP A 620 33.73 23.44 8.19
N TYR A 621 32.72 23.74 9.01
CA TYR A 621 32.84 23.81 10.47
C TYR A 621 33.98 24.71 11.00
N GLY A 622 34.47 25.64 10.16
CA GLY A 622 35.61 26.49 10.43
C GLY A 622 36.99 25.83 10.26
N ILE A 623 37.08 24.67 9.59
CA ILE A 623 38.31 23.92 9.36
C ILE A 623 38.84 24.17 7.94
N ASN A 624 40.12 24.55 7.81
CA ASN A 624 40.74 24.94 6.52
C ASN A 624 41.99 24.11 6.19
N LEU A 625 42.14 23.65 4.94
CA LEU A 625 43.20 22.76 4.43
C LEU A 625 43.98 23.37 3.22
N VAL A 626 45.23 22.93 2.96
CA VAL A 626 46.15 23.48 1.92
C VAL A 626 47.05 22.42 1.21
N ASP A 627 46.97 22.31 -0.14
CA ASP A 627 47.17 21.07 -0.95
C ASP A 627 48.45 20.99 -1.88
N LYS A 628 49.02 19.79 -2.14
CA LYS A 628 50.06 19.39 -3.17
C LYS A 628 49.48 18.63 -4.43
N VAL A 629 50.26 18.31 -5.49
CA VAL A 629 49.78 18.08 -6.92
C VAL A 629 50.42 16.88 -7.73
N LYS A 630 49.67 16.01 -8.49
CA LYS A 630 50.02 15.28 -9.81
C LYS A 630 49.07 14.14 -10.40
N GLU A 631 49.52 13.32 -11.41
CA GLU A 631 48.81 12.68 -12.61
C GLU A 631 48.70 11.08 -12.68
N ALA A 632 48.08 10.42 -13.72
CA ALA A 632 47.59 8.97 -13.78
C ALA A 632 47.74 8.11 -15.11
N ASN A 633 47.24 6.82 -15.22
CA ASN A 633 47.34 5.82 -16.37
C ASN A 633 46.35 4.56 -16.36
N ASP A 634 46.40 3.61 -17.34
CA ASP A 634 45.24 2.80 -17.94
C ASP A 634 45.45 1.25 -18.33
N THR A 635 44.42 0.48 -18.81
CA THR A 635 44.44 -0.97 -19.31
C THR A 635 43.36 -1.43 -20.35
N GLU A 636 43.63 -2.47 -21.20
CA GLU A 636 42.83 -3.01 -22.37
C GLU A 636 41.49 -3.78 -22.04
N VAL A 637 40.63 -4.43 -22.89
CA VAL A 637 40.71 -5.38 -24.06
C VAL A 637 39.35 -5.48 -24.87
N PRO A 638 39.25 -5.89 -26.17
CA PRO A 638 38.04 -5.71 -27.04
C PRO A 638 37.22 -6.95 -27.54
N LEU A 639 35.93 -6.76 -27.95
CA LEU A 639 34.98 -7.84 -28.36
C LEU A 639 34.39 -7.85 -29.82
N THR A 640 34.82 -7.06 -30.82
CA THR A 640 34.18 -7.08 -32.17
C THR A 640 35.14 -7.16 -33.37
N TYR A 641 34.59 -7.47 -34.56
CA TYR A 641 35.31 -7.54 -35.85
C TYR A 641 35.20 -6.27 -36.71
N THR A 642 34.64 -5.19 -36.16
CA THR A 642 34.64 -3.83 -36.74
C THR A 642 35.74 -2.96 -36.12
N PRO A 643 36.07 -1.79 -36.68
CA PRO A 643 36.88 -0.79 -35.97
C PRO A 643 36.28 -0.45 -34.59
N HIS A 644 34.95 -0.35 -34.54
CA HIS A 644 34.17 -0.12 -33.33
C HIS A 644 34.10 -1.37 -32.45
N GLN A 645 35.14 -1.52 -31.63
CA GLN A 645 35.31 -2.54 -30.62
C GLN A 645 34.45 -2.24 -29.40
N VAL A 646 33.32 -2.92 -29.26
CA VAL A 646 32.41 -2.78 -28.12
C VAL A 646 33.02 -3.44 -26.87
N LYS A 647 32.88 -2.78 -25.72
CA LYS A 647 33.22 -3.25 -24.37
C LYS A 647 31.98 -3.12 -23.48
N PHE A 648 31.88 -3.97 -22.45
CA PHE A 648 30.83 -3.92 -21.43
C PHE A 648 31.52 -3.81 -20.06
N ASP A 649 31.12 -2.86 -19.23
CA ASP A 649 31.91 -2.50 -18.04
C ASP A 649 31.84 -3.55 -16.91
N ALA A 650 30.75 -4.33 -16.85
CA ALA A 650 30.47 -5.30 -15.78
C ALA A 650 30.37 -6.78 -16.25
N PHE A 651 30.48 -7.08 -17.56
CA PHE A 651 30.23 -8.42 -18.09
C PHE A 651 31.20 -8.83 -19.22
N GLU A 652 31.99 -9.87 -19.00
CA GLU A 652 32.81 -10.52 -20.02
C GLU A 652 32.02 -11.63 -20.74
N PHE A 653 31.73 -11.42 -22.03
CA PHE A 653 31.11 -12.42 -22.92
C PHE A 653 32.16 -13.14 -23.77
N LYS A 654 32.27 -14.46 -23.63
CA LYS A 654 33.16 -15.31 -24.46
C LYS A 654 32.73 -15.34 -25.93
N VAL A 655 31.42 -15.32 -26.17
CA VAL A 655 30.81 -15.20 -27.51
C VAL A 655 29.53 -14.37 -27.38
N LEU A 656 29.37 -13.34 -28.21
CA LEU A 656 28.20 -12.46 -28.22
C LEU A 656 27.23 -12.90 -29.32
N ASP A 657 26.13 -13.58 -28.94
CA ASP A 657 25.11 -14.10 -29.86
C ASP A 657 24.21 -12.98 -30.41
N LYS A 658 23.91 -11.98 -29.58
CA LYS A 658 23.05 -10.84 -29.91
C LYS A 658 23.49 -9.57 -29.17
N LEU A 659 23.54 -8.48 -29.91
CA LEU A 659 23.49 -7.11 -29.38
C LEU A 659 22.44 -6.34 -30.18
N GLU A 660 21.52 -5.67 -29.50
CA GLU A 660 20.47 -4.85 -30.10
C GLU A 660 20.11 -3.70 -29.13
N ILE A 661 20.18 -2.46 -29.60
CA ILE A 661 19.85 -1.23 -28.85
C ILE A 661 18.82 -0.46 -29.67
N GLU A 662 17.61 -0.26 -29.14
CA GLU A 662 16.59 0.60 -29.74
C GLU A 662 16.50 1.94 -29.00
N LYS A 663 16.67 3.05 -29.73
CA LYS A 663 16.53 4.42 -29.23
C LYS A 663 15.48 5.16 -30.06
N SER A 664 14.56 5.87 -29.42
CA SER A 664 13.48 6.61 -30.09
C SER A 664 13.13 7.86 -29.29
N ILE A 665 12.80 8.96 -29.98
CA ILE A 665 12.21 10.12 -29.30
C ILE A 665 10.94 9.73 -28.52
N TYR A 666 10.68 10.43 -27.42
CA TYR A 666 9.56 10.18 -26.49
C TYR A 666 9.53 8.78 -25.81
N GLN A 667 10.58 7.97 -25.95
CA GLN A 667 10.71 6.67 -25.29
C GLN A 667 12.06 6.55 -24.57
N HIS A 668 12.14 5.62 -23.63
CA HIS A 668 13.41 5.17 -23.09
C HIS A 668 14.20 4.43 -24.18
N SER A 669 15.53 4.44 -24.09
CA SER A 669 16.36 3.51 -24.86
C SER A 669 16.25 2.12 -24.24
N TYR A 670 16.28 1.07 -25.06
CA TYR A 670 16.28 -0.32 -24.59
C TYR A 670 17.43 -1.10 -25.22
N ALA A 671 18.18 -1.85 -24.43
CA ALA A 671 19.22 -2.75 -24.89
C ALA A 671 18.85 -4.22 -24.59
N THR A 672 19.08 -5.11 -25.56
CA THR A 672 18.98 -6.57 -25.42
C THR A 672 20.30 -7.20 -25.84
N ILE A 673 20.97 -7.83 -24.88
CA ILE A 673 22.26 -8.49 -25.03
C ILE A 673 22.03 -9.99 -24.83
N LYS A 674 22.67 -10.86 -25.61
CA LYS A 674 22.77 -12.29 -25.31
C LYS A 674 24.13 -12.83 -25.72
N GLY A 675 24.71 -13.69 -24.90
CA GLY A 675 25.94 -14.40 -25.25
C GLY A 675 26.28 -15.57 -24.32
N THR A 676 27.35 -16.27 -24.64
CA THR A 676 28.01 -17.28 -23.80
C THR A 676 28.99 -16.58 -22.84
N ILE A 677 28.96 -16.95 -21.56
CA ILE A 677 29.82 -16.40 -20.50
C ILE A 677 30.83 -17.43 -19.98
N ALA A 678 31.74 -17.03 -19.10
CA ALA A 678 32.52 -17.96 -18.30
C ALA A 678 31.65 -18.56 -17.18
N GLU A 679 31.69 -19.88 -17.00
CA GLU A 679 31.06 -20.55 -15.85
C GLU A 679 31.72 -20.10 -14.52
N GLU A 680 33.03 -19.88 -14.55
CA GLU A 680 33.84 -19.26 -13.49
C GLU A 680 33.41 -17.81 -13.11
N LYS A 681 32.53 -17.18 -13.91
CA LYS A 681 31.97 -15.83 -13.65
C LYS A 681 30.47 -15.84 -13.39
N LEU A 682 29.84 -17.01 -13.32
CA LEU A 682 28.41 -17.11 -13.09
C LEU A 682 27.99 -16.48 -11.75
N GLU A 683 28.68 -16.84 -10.67
CA GLU A 683 28.39 -16.38 -9.31
C GLU A 683 28.62 -14.86 -9.15
N ASP A 684 29.76 -14.34 -9.65
CA ASP A 684 30.04 -12.89 -9.73
C ASP A 684 28.88 -12.12 -10.40
N TYR A 685 28.37 -12.63 -11.53
CA TYR A 685 27.29 -11.99 -12.27
C TYR A 685 25.93 -12.14 -11.60
N GLU A 686 25.63 -13.27 -10.95
CA GLU A 686 24.37 -13.45 -10.20
C GLU A 686 24.30 -12.54 -8.98
N ILE A 687 25.43 -12.32 -8.29
CA ILE A 687 25.54 -11.32 -7.20
C ILE A 687 25.29 -9.91 -7.75
N TYR A 688 26.00 -9.51 -8.82
CA TYR A 688 25.85 -8.18 -9.41
C TYR A 688 24.44 -7.91 -9.97
N LEU A 689 23.83 -8.92 -10.59
CA LEU A 689 22.45 -8.85 -11.11
C LEU A 689 21.39 -8.87 -9.99
N GLY A 690 21.78 -9.12 -8.74
CA GLY A 690 20.94 -9.02 -7.55
C GLY A 690 20.96 -7.65 -6.85
N GLU A 691 21.80 -6.70 -7.29
CA GLU A 691 21.84 -5.32 -6.75
C GLU A 691 20.53 -4.55 -7.05
N GLU A 692 20.23 -3.50 -6.27
CA GLU A 692 19.19 -2.54 -6.68
C GLU A 692 19.75 -1.70 -7.84
N ASP A 693 19.12 -1.83 -9.01
CA ASP A 693 19.49 -1.20 -10.28
C ASP A 693 20.88 -1.58 -10.85
N PRO A 694 21.10 -2.87 -11.22
CA PRO A 694 22.37 -3.31 -11.79
C PRO A 694 22.68 -2.51 -13.05
N LYS A 695 23.81 -1.82 -13.04
CA LYS A 695 24.17 -0.84 -14.08
C LYS A 695 24.63 -1.58 -15.34
N LEU A 696 24.30 -1.04 -16.51
CA LEU A 696 24.83 -1.51 -17.77
C LEU A 696 25.29 -0.32 -18.62
N VAL A 697 26.60 -0.32 -18.89
CA VAL A 697 27.27 0.60 -19.78
C VAL A 697 27.91 -0.21 -20.91
N LEU A 698 27.71 0.25 -22.13
CA LEU A 698 28.37 -0.25 -23.33
C LEU A 698 29.25 0.87 -23.87
N THR A 699 30.55 0.64 -24.00
CA THR A 699 31.53 1.56 -24.58
C THR A 699 32.03 1.04 -25.94
N TYR A 700 32.70 1.86 -26.76
CA TYR A 700 33.31 1.41 -28.02
C TYR A 700 34.67 2.05 -28.36
N ASP A 701 35.41 1.44 -29.30
CA ASP A 701 36.81 1.77 -29.67
C ASP A 701 37.85 1.59 -28.53
N ASN A 702 37.49 0.93 -27.44
CA ASN A 702 38.23 0.94 -26.16
C ASN A 702 38.45 2.36 -25.59
N ASP A 703 37.51 3.26 -25.84
CA ASP A 703 37.50 4.64 -25.37
C ASP A 703 36.31 4.78 -24.41
N GLU A 704 36.58 4.92 -23.11
CA GLU A 704 35.52 4.86 -22.09
C GLU A 704 34.55 6.05 -22.20
N ASN A 705 35.01 7.17 -22.78
CA ASN A 705 34.20 8.34 -23.12
C ASN A 705 33.20 8.08 -24.27
N LYS A 706 33.39 7.01 -25.06
CA LYS A 706 32.53 6.64 -26.20
C LYS A 706 31.45 5.66 -25.79
N ILE A 707 30.42 6.19 -25.15
CA ILE A 707 29.29 5.41 -24.68
C ILE A 707 28.28 5.15 -25.82
N LEU A 708 27.91 3.89 -25.99
CA LEU A 708 26.90 3.40 -26.94
C LEU A 708 25.49 3.40 -26.31
N PHE A 709 25.41 2.98 -25.05
CA PHE A 709 24.21 2.90 -24.22
C PHE A 709 24.62 2.90 -22.74
N LYS A 710 23.83 3.55 -21.87
CA LYS A 710 24.03 3.66 -20.43
C LYS A 710 22.69 3.60 -19.70
N GLY A 711 22.50 2.60 -18.82
CA GLY A 711 21.21 2.28 -18.22
C GLY A 711 21.27 1.29 -17.06
N ILE A 712 20.10 0.73 -16.74
CA ILE A 712 19.88 -0.27 -15.68
C ILE A 712 19.29 -1.56 -16.28
N ILE A 713 19.61 -2.72 -15.70
CA ILE A 713 19.10 -4.02 -16.13
C ILE A 713 17.73 -4.26 -15.49
N GLU A 714 16.67 -4.38 -16.30
CA GLU A 714 15.30 -4.66 -15.83
C GLU A 714 15.00 -6.15 -15.71
N ASN A 715 15.71 -6.98 -16.48
CA ASN A 715 15.46 -8.41 -16.56
C ASN A 715 16.71 -9.13 -17.10
N TYR A 716 17.07 -10.25 -16.48
CA TYR A 716 18.09 -11.16 -17.01
C TYR A 716 17.56 -12.58 -17.09
N LYS A 717 18.25 -13.42 -17.87
CA LYS A 717 18.09 -14.87 -17.86
C LYS A 717 19.45 -15.52 -17.96
N ILE A 718 19.70 -16.47 -17.06
CA ILE A 718 20.83 -17.36 -17.07
C ILE A 718 20.32 -18.75 -17.44
N GLY A 719 21.14 -19.55 -18.14
CA GLY A 719 20.80 -20.94 -18.39
C GLY A 719 21.81 -21.69 -19.25
N TYR A 720 21.85 -23.00 -19.05
CA TYR A 720 22.70 -23.90 -19.79
C TYR A 720 22.02 -24.38 -21.08
N HIS A 721 22.74 -24.35 -22.20
CA HIS A 721 22.34 -25.03 -23.43
C HIS A 721 23.51 -25.91 -23.91
N GLY A 722 23.38 -27.23 -23.70
CA GLY A 722 24.50 -28.16 -23.93
C GLY A 722 25.56 -28.03 -22.83
N GLN A 723 26.79 -27.69 -23.22
CA GLN A 723 27.93 -27.51 -22.30
C GLN A 723 28.32 -26.02 -22.08
N ASN A 724 27.48 -25.09 -22.56
CA ASN A 724 27.73 -23.65 -22.48
C ASN A 724 26.71 -22.97 -21.57
N CYS A 725 27.19 -22.07 -20.70
CA CYS A 725 26.35 -21.17 -19.91
C CYS A 725 26.07 -19.88 -20.68
N TYR A 726 24.79 -19.52 -20.82
CA TYR A 726 24.32 -18.34 -21.54
C TYR A 726 23.72 -17.30 -20.60
N LEU A 727 23.95 -16.03 -20.93
CA LEU A 727 23.35 -14.86 -20.28
C LEU A 727 22.59 -14.03 -21.31
N GLU A 728 21.31 -13.77 -21.07
CA GLU A 728 20.47 -12.80 -21.80
C GLU A 728 20.16 -11.62 -20.86
N LEU A 729 20.56 -10.40 -21.21
CA LEU A 729 20.27 -9.18 -20.46
C LEU A 729 19.28 -8.29 -21.21
N LYS A 730 18.37 -7.65 -20.48
CA LYS A 730 17.49 -6.58 -20.96
C LYS A 730 17.64 -5.37 -20.06
N ALA A 731 18.10 -4.28 -20.64
CA ALA A 731 18.33 -3.02 -19.96
C ALA A 731 17.52 -1.89 -20.57
N VAL A 732 17.27 -0.86 -19.77
CA VAL A 732 16.60 0.38 -20.15
C VAL A 732 17.50 1.55 -19.76
N SER A 733 17.56 2.62 -20.55
CA SER A 733 18.33 3.81 -20.16
C SER A 733 17.74 4.42 -18.89
N TYR A 734 18.59 5.03 -18.06
CA TYR A 734 18.24 5.48 -16.71
C TYR A 734 16.97 6.34 -16.62
N SER A 735 16.55 7.00 -17.70
CA SER A 735 15.24 7.66 -17.81
C SER A 735 14.02 6.86 -17.29
N ARG A 736 14.11 5.53 -17.14
CA ARG A 736 13.12 4.71 -16.40
C ARG A 736 12.96 5.11 -14.92
N LEU A 737 14.00 5.60 -14.24
CA LEU A 737 13.93 6.01 -12.82
C LEU A 737 12.79 7.03 -12.58
N LEU A 738 12.59 7.92 -13.55
CA LEU A 738 11.52 8.94 -13.59
C LEU A 738 10.09 8.35 -13.74
N GLU A 739 9.94 7.03 -13.91
CA GLU A 739 8.64 6.32 -13.87
C GLU A 739 8.30 5.72 -12.49
N ARG A 740 9.25 5.64 -11.54
CA ARG A 740 9.04 4.94 -10.25
C ARG A 740 7.95 5.54 -9.37
N LYS A 741 7.82 6.86 -9.36
CA LYS A 741 6.89 7.60 -8.51
C LYS A 741 5.83 8.28 -9.35
N LYS A 742 4.60 8.33 -8.82
CA LYS A 742 3.48 9.11 -9.38
C LYS A 742 3.19 10.24 -8.41
N ILE A 743 3.43 11.48 -8.84
CA ILE A 743 3.53 12.63 -7.96
C ILE A 743 2.30 13.54 -8.16
N ASN A 744 1.97 14.31 -7.11
CA ASN A 744 1.02 15.40 -7.18
C ASN A 744 1.78 16.72 -6.91
N ARG A 745 1.87 17.60 -7.91
CA ARG A 745 2.49 18.95 -7.83
C ARG A 745 1.58 19.98 -8.49
N ILE A 746 1.46 21.17 -7.92
CA ILE A 746 0.75 22.31 -8.52
C ILE A 746 1.73 23.47 -8.72
N TYR A 747 1.70 24.04 -9.93
CA TYR A 747 2.36 25.30 -10.27
C TYR A 747 1.27 26.32 -10.58
N GLN A 748 1.13 27.35 -9.74
CA GLN A 748 0.08 28.38 -9.83
C GLN A 748 0.61 29.82 -9.88
N ASN A 749 1.93 29.99 -9.78
CA ASN A 749 2.58 31.30 -9.83
C ASN A 749 2.67 31.77 -11.29
N LEU A 750 2.07 32.91 -11.58
CA LEU A 750 2.06 33.48 -12.92
C LEU A 750 3.49 33.76 -13.39
N ASN A 751 3.77 33.37 -14.63
CA ASN A 751 5.09 33.40 -15.28
C ASN A 751 6.09 32.33 -14.82
N THR A 752 5.68 31.29 -14.06
CA THR A 752 6.54 30.09 -13.90
C THR A 752 6.94 29.55 -15.27
N THR A 753 8.25 29.44 -15.55
CA THR A 753 8.79 29.04 -16.85
C THR A 753 8.81 27.52 -17.04
N HIS A 754 9.09 27.05 -18.26
CA HIS A 754 9.25 25.60 -18.50
C HIS A 754 10.55 25.09 -17.86
N ASN A 755 11.61 25.91 -17.87
CA ASN A 755 12.87 25.65 -17.16
C ASN A 755 12.65 25.53 -15.66
N GLN A 756 11.91 26.45 -15.00
CA GLN A 756 11.64 26.36 -13.56
C GLN A 756 10.90 25.08 -13.15
N VAL A 757 10.00 24.56 -13.99
CA VAL A 757 9.37 23.25 -13.76
C VAL A 757 10.37 22.10 -13.94
N PHE A 758 11.30 22.18 -14.88
CA PHE A 758 12.39 21.22 -15.00
C PHE A 758 13.41 21.33 -13.86
N GLU A 759 13.70 22.53 -13.36
CA GLU A 759 14.53 22.77 -12.16
C GLU A 759 13.92 22.14 -10.92
N GLN A 760 12.61 22.27 -10.69
CA GLN A 760 11.94 21.56 -9.58
C GLN A 760 12.01 20.03 -9.76
N ILE A 761 11.84 19.52 -10.99
CA ILE A 761 11.99 18.07 -11.25
C ILE A 761 13.44 17.63 -11.01
N MET A 762 14.45 18.42 -11.38
CA MET A 762 15.87 18.15 -11.13
C MET A 762 16.26 18.31 -9.65
N ALA A 763 15.68 19.24 -8.91
CA ALA A 763 15.87 19.33 -7.45
C ALA A 763 15.32 18.07 -6.76
N ASP A 764 14.19 17.55 -7.24
CA ASP A 764 13.65 16.27 -6.83
C ASP A 764 14.37 15.06 -7.46
N ASN A 765 15.25 15.22 -8.47
CA ASN A 765 15.97 14.20 -9.25
C ASN A 765 17.39 14.68 -9.70
N PRO A 766 18.34 14.92 -8.78
CA PRO A 766 19.64 15.53 -9.09
C PRO A 766 20.56 14.65 -9.95
N GLU A 767 20.27 13.34 -10.08
CA GLU A 767 20.95 12.47 -11.05
C GLU A 767 20.52 12.74 -12.50
N PHE A 768 19.52 13.59 -12.75
CA PHE A 768 19.09 13.99 -14.09
C PHE A 768 19.42 15.44 -14.41
N LYS A 769 19.83 15.67 -15.65
CA LYS A 769 19.94 17.00 -16.26
C LYS A 769 18.91 17.11 -17.37
N ILE A 770 17.85 17.88 -17.12
CA ILE A 770 16.68 18.03 -17.99
C ILE A 770 16.64 19.48 -18.47
N ALA A 771 16.76 19.69 -19.78
CA ALA A 771 16.81 21.04 -20.37
C ALA A 771 16.09 21.10 -21.72
N PHE A 772 15.64 22.30 -22.09
CA PHE A 772 15.34 22.62 -23.48
C PHE A 772 16.64 22.85 -24.25
N ALA A 773 16.66 22.54 -25.55
CA ALA A 773 17.79 22.88 -26.41
C ALA A 773 17.84 24.40 -26.68
N ASP A 774 16.70 24.99 -27.04
CA ASP A 774 16.51 26.43 -27.13
C ASP A 774 16.13 27.00 -25.76
N GLU A 775 17.06 27.73 -25.15
CA GLU A 775 16.88 28.41 -23.86
C GLU A 775 15.65 29.34 -23.86
N SER A 776 15.30 29.97 -24.99
CA SER A 776 14.15 30.87 -25.09
C SER A 776 12.79 30.13 -25.04
N ILE A 777 12.77 28.84 -25.38
CA ILE A 777 11.60 27.97 -25.19
C ILE A 777 11.51 27.55 -23.71
N GLY A 778 12.65 27.26 -23.08
CA GLY A 778 12.73 26.98 -21.64
C GLY A 778 12.24 28.15 -20.77
N GLU A 779 12.68 29.37 -21.08
CA GLU A 779 12.27 30.61 -20.41
C GLU A 779 10.86 31.10 -20.80
N SER A 780 10.17 30.42 -21.71
CA SER A 780 8.77 30.76 -21.99
C SER A 780 7.87 30.44 -20.79
N PRO A 781 6.85 31.27 -20.48
CA PRO A 781 5.97 31.04 -19.34
C PRO A 781 5.05 29.82 -19.59
N LEU A 782 5.14 28.84 -18.70
CA LEU A 782 4.27 27.66 -18.67
C LEU A 782 2.96 27.98 -17.92
N VAL A 783 3.05 28.75 -16.83
CA VAL A 783 1.89 29.28 -16.08
C VAL A 783 1.62 30.72 -16.52
N SER A 784 0.39 30.99 -16.96
CA SER A 784 -0.01 32.29 -17.54
C SER A 784 -1.51 32.57 -17.35
N GLU A 785 -2.00 33.79 -17.59
CA GLU A 785 -3.44 34.11 -17.42
C GLU A 785 -4.39 33.22 -18.25
N ASP A 786 -3.95 32.72 -19.42
CA ASP A 786 -4.73 31.78 -20.25
C ASP A 786 -4.68 30.32 -19.74
N TYR A 787 -3.64 29.98 -18.99
CA TYR A 787 -3.41 28.66 -18.38
C TYR A 787 -2.72 28.82 -17.01
N PRO A 788 -3.48 29.25 -15.97
CA PRO A 788 -2.92 29.78 -14.73
C PRO A 788 -2.56 28.72 -13.69
N ILE A 789 -2.72 27.45 -14.04
CA ILE A 789 -2.47 26.30 -13.16
C ILE A 789 -1.93 25.18 -14.03
N VAL A 790 -0.71 24.71 -13.74
CA VAL A 790 -0.20 23.46 -14.29
C VAL A 790 -0.09 22.43 -13.18
N LEU A 791 -0.76 21.31 -13.38
CA LEU A 791 -0.87 20.22 -12.42
C LEU A 791 -0.07 19.01 -12.90
N GLN A 792 0.73 18.40 -12.04
CA GLN A 792 1.10 16.98 -12.14
C GLN A 792 0.16 16.23 -11.19
N TYR A 793 -0.58 15.21 -11.67
CA TYR A 793 -1.55 14.50 -10.84
C TYR A 793 -1.55 12.99 -11.12
N LYS A 794 -1.08 12.22 -10.14
CA LYS A 794 -0.93 10.76 -10.21
C LYS A 794 -0.21 10.32 -11.49
N GLU A 795 0.72 11.15 -11.93
CA GLU A 795 1.46 11.13 -13.20
C GLU A 795 2.95 10.99 -12.87
N THR A 796 3.68 10.19 -13.65
CA THR A 796 5.13 10.03 -13.44
C THR A 796 5.88 11.27 -13.90
N GLU A 797 7.13 11.42 -13.49
CA GLU A 797 7.94 12.57 -13.89
C GLU A 797 8.30 12.45 -15.37
N TRP A 798 8.56 11.24 -15.87
CA TRP A 798 8.70 10.97 -17.30
C TRP A 798 7.44 11.33 -18.10
N ASP A 799 6.24 10.91 -17.66
CA ASP A 799 4.97 11.31 -18.32
C ASP A 799 4.77 12.83 -18.30
N PHE A 800 5.15 13.50 -17.20
CA PHE A 800 5.04 14.95 -17.08
C PHE A 800 6.03 15.69 -17.99
N ILE A 801 7.31 15.29 -18.04
CA ILE A 801 8.32 15.87 -18.94
C ILE A 801 7.89 15.75 -20.41
N LYS A 802 7.44 14.56 -20.84
CA LYS A 802 6.86 14.37 -22.19
C LYS A 802 5.69 15.34 -22.43
N ARG A 803 4.82 15.52 -21.45
CA ARG A 803 3.68 16.45 -21.56
C ARG A 803 4.15 17.90 -21.73
N ILE A 804 5.08 18.38 -20.91
CA ILE A 804 5.63 19.75 -20.99
C ILE A 804 6.38 19.97 -22.31
N ALA A 805 7.27 19.07 -22.72
CA ALA A 805 7.98 19.18 -24.02
C ALA A 805 7.01 19.20 -25.22
N SER A 806 5.95 18.37 -25.19
CA SER A 806 4.95 18.33 -26.26
C SER A 806 4.13 19.62 -26.37
N TYR A 807 4.00 20.41 -25.30
CA TYR A 807 3.30 21.68 -25.34
C TYR A 807 4.04 22.71 -26.20
N GLN A 808 5.37 22.60 -26.29
CA GLN A 808 6.25 23.43 -27.12
C GLN A 808 6.67 22.76 -28.44
N ASN A 809 5.98 21.69 -28.85
CA ASN A 809 6.27 20.91 -30.07
C ASN A 809 7.69 20.30 -30.13
N GLN A 810 8.40 20.21 -29.01
CA GLN A 810 9.79 19.75 -28.99
C GLN A 810 9.89 18.23 -29.07
N ILE A 811 10.93 17.72 -29.75
CA ILE A 811 11.32 16.31 -29.59
C ILE A 811 11.86 16.09 -28.17
N LEU A 812 11.58 14.94 -27.57
CA LEU A 812 12.19 14.55 -26.29
C LEU A 812 13.18 13.42 -26.52
N VAL A 813 14.44 13.66 -26.16
CA VAL A 813 15.59 12.78 -26.39
C VAL A 813 16.17 12.38 -25.03
N VAL A 814 16.42 11.09 -24.84
CA VAL A 814 17.27 10.60 -23.75
C VAL A 814 18.67 10.42 -24.32
N ASP A 815 19.64 11.16 -23.80
CA ASP A 815 21.04 11.04 -24.22
C ASP A 815 21.78 10.11 -23.26
N ASP A 816 21.84 8.84 -23.66
CA ASP A 816 22.55 7.75 -23.02
C ASP A 816 23.94 7.50 -23.65
N THR A 817 24.53 8.53 -24.29
CA THR A 817 25.83 8.48 -24.99
C THR A 817 26.90 9.42 -24.45
N LYS A 818 26.55 10.34 -23.55
CA LYS A 818 27.54 11.24 -22.91
C LYS A 818 28.18 10.60 -21.68
N ASP A 819 29.50 10.70 -21.61
CA ASP A 819 30.20 10.74 -20.34
C ASP A 819 30.38 12.21 -19.88
N ASP A 820 30.55 12.38 -18.56
CA ASP A 820 30.80 13.61 -17.77
C ASP A 820 29.97 13.56 -16.46
N SER A 821 30.57 13.04 -15.38
CA SER A 821 30.09 13.16 -13.98
C SER A 821 28.61 12.79 -13.71
N GLU A 822 28.35 11.47 -13.60
CA GLU A 822 27.15 10.79 -13.03
C GLU A 822 25.73 11.16 -13.56
N THR A 823 25.53 12.30 -14.21
CA THR A 823 24.21 12.83 -14.55
C THR A 823 23.67 12.37 -15.91
N ILE A 824 22.38 12.06 -15.93
CA ILE A 824 21.67 11.51 -17.10
C ILE A 824 20.99 12.65 -17.85
N ASN A 825 21.35 12.84 -19.11
CA ASN A 825 20.88 13.98 -19.90
C ASN A 825 19.56 13.66 -20.62
N ILE A 826 18.57 14.55 -20.47
CA ILE A 826 17.29 14.52 -21.18
C ILE A 826 17.09 15.88 -21.86
N LEU A 827 17.03 15.89 -23.19
CA LEU A 827 16.95 17.10 -24.00
C LEU A 827 15.57 17.24 -24.64
N ALA A 828 14.93 18.40 -24.42
CA ALA A 828 13.71 18.82 -25.09
C ALA A 828 14.08 19.75 -26.28
N GLY A 829 14.36 19.13 -27.43
CA GLY A 829 14.76 19.77 -28.68
C GLY A 829 15.80 18.96 -29.46
N PRO A 830 16.15 19.37 -30.69
CA PRO A 830 17.29 18.82 -31.41
C PRO A 830 18.61 19.19 -30.71
N HIS A 831 19.64 18.37 -30.88
CA HIS A 831 20.96 18.67 -30.34
C HIS A 831 21.69 19.66 -31.26
N GLU A 832 22.21 20.75 -30.71
CA GLU A 832 22.93 21.85 -31.41
C GLU A 832 24.27 21.46 -32.08
N ALA A 833 24.52 20.17 -32.31
CA ALA A 833 25.77 19.69 -32.89
C ALA A 833 25.77 19.86 -34.42
N GLU A 834 26.85 20.42 -34.95
CA GLU A 834 27.09 20.60 -36.39
C GLU A 834 26.74 19.32 -37.21
N PRO A 835 25.86 19.41 -38.22
CA PRO A 835 25.27 18.22 -38.86
C PRO A 835 26.32 17.31 -39.50
N LYS A 836 26.40 16.06 -39.05
CA LYS A 836 27.45 15.12 -39.48
C LYS A 836 27.14 14.50 -40.85
N GLU A 837 28.20 14.20 -41.61
CA GLU A 837 28.11 13.70 -43.00
C GLU A 837 27.68 12.22 -43.06
N LEU A 838 26.38 11.97 -43.31
CA LEU A 838 25.84 10.63 -43.41
C LEU A 838 26.08 10.06 -44.81
N ASN A 839 27.13 9.24 -44.94
CA ASN A 839 27.50 8.53 -46.17
C ASN A 839 26.53 7.38 -46.51
N ASN A 840 25.23 7.65 -46.66
CA ASN A 840 24.21 6.64 -46.91
C ASN A 840 24.30 6.03 -48.33
N LEU A 841 24.83 4.80 -48.43
CA LEU A 841 24.88 4.06 -49.69
C LEU A 841 23.48 3.78 -50.28
N SER A 842 22.48 3.63 -49.41
CA SER A 842 21.08 3.37 -49.76
C SER A 842 20.13 3.92 -48.70
N GLY A 843 19.03 4.52 -49.12
CA GLY A 843 17.95 4.99 -48.23
C GLY A 843 16.66 5.23 -49.01
N ALA A 844 15.53 5.36 -48.31
CA ALA A 844 14.21 5.51 -48.92
C ALA A 844 13.39 6.63 -48.26
N LYS A 845 12.99 7.64 -49.05
CA LYS A 845 11.93 8.57 -48.61
C LYS A 845 10.61 7.80 -48.54
N SER A 846 10.07 7.76 -47.34
CA SER A 846 8.84 7.08 -46.97
C SER A 846 7.75 8.10 -46.66
N LYS A 847 6.52 7.62 -46.51
CA LYS A 847 5.42 8.43 -45.98
C LYS A 847 4.50 7.60 -45.11
N GLN A 848 3.91 8.21 -44.10
CA GLN A 848 2.88 7.60 -43.26
C GLN A 848 1.70 8.56 -43.13
N THR A 849 0.52 8.10 -43.57
CA THR A 849 -0.73 8.82 -43.35
C THR A 849 -1.28 8.42 -41.99
N THR A 850 -1.64 9.42 -41.17
CA THR A 850 -2.33 9.19 -39.88
C THR A 850 -3.84 9.35 -40.03
N GLY A 851 -4.62 8.97 -39.01
CA GLY A 851 -6.09 9.01 -39.02
C GLY A 851 -6.75 10.40 -39.04
N ARG A 852 -6.08 11.41 -39.61
CA ARG A 852 -6.56 12.78 -39.89
C ARG A 852 -6.07 13.28 -41.26
N ASP A 853 -5.69 12.37 -42.16
CA ASP A 853 -5.08 12.63 -43.46
C ASP A 853 -3.74 13.41 -43.46
N ASN A 854 -3.21 13.78 -42.29
CA ASN A 854 -1.82 14.25 -42.17
C ASN A 854 -0.85 13.19 -42.68
N ILE A 855 -0.14 13.52 -43.77
CA ILE A 855 0.95 12.75 -44.37
C ILE A 855 2.26 13.22 -43.74
N PHE A 856 2.92 12.33 -42.99
CA PHE A 856 4.25 12.58 -42.46
C PHE A 856 5.29 12.01 -43.42
N HIS A 857 6.28 12.84 -43.79
CA HIS A 857 7.42 12.44 -44.60
C HIS A 857 8.62 12.15 -43.71
N TYR A 858 9.27 11.02 -43.94
CA TYR A 858 10.50 10.62 -43.25
C TYR A 858 11.39 9.82 -44.18
N TYR A 859 12.68 9.72 -43.86
CA TYR A 859 13.64 8.89 -44.59
C TYR A 859 14.07 7.71 -43.71
N LYS A 860 14.36 6.57 -44.33
CA LYS A 860 14.97 5.43 -43.64
C LYS A 860 16.25 4.97 -44.32
N VAL A 861 17.24 4.66 -43.51
CA VAL A 861 18.49 3.98 -43.90
C VAL A 861 18.53 2.66 -43.15
N TYR A 862 18.61 1.55 -43.89
CA TYR A 862 18.66 0.20 -43.32
C TYR A 862 20.05 -0.40 -43.51
N ARG A 863 20.52 -1.18 -42.53
CA ARG A 863 21.85 -1.81 -42.51
C ARG A 863 22.97 -0.80 -42.82
N TYR A 864 22.91 0.41 -42.26
CA TYR A 864 24.08 1.31 -42.28
C TYR A 864 25.22 0.62 -41.53
N ARG A 865 26.43 0.63 -42.08
CA ARG A 865 27.59 -0.06 -41.47
C ARG A 865 28.45 0.96 -40.78
N ASP A 866 28.53 0.93 -39.46
CA ASP A 866 29.07 2.05 -38.70
C ASP A 866 30.57 2.29 -38.95
N TYR A 867 31.33 1.28 -39.41
CA TYR A 867 32.71 1.44 -39.92
C TYR A 867 32.86 2.46 -41.07
N SER A 868 31.75 2.88 -41.70
CA SER A 868 31.70 3.91 -42.75
C SER A 868 31.70 5.34 -42.19
N SER A 869 31.73 5.47 -40.87
CA SER A 869 31.78 6.70 -40.08
C SER A 869 33.05 6.74 -39.22
N LYS A 870 33.23 7.81 -38.44
CA LYS A 870 34.19 7.87 -37.33
C LYS A 870 33.54 7.64 -35.96
N GLU A 871 32.21 7.74 -35.92
CA GLU A 871 31.37 7.71 -34.72
C GLU A 871 30.04 7.05 -35.07
N ILE A 872 29.39 6.43 -34.09
CA ILE A 872 28.07 5.81 -34.26
C ILE A 872 26.99 6.90 -34.14
N TYR A 873 26.00 6.86 -35.05
CA TYR A 873 24.91 7.84 -35.10
C TYR A 873 23.88 7.62 -33.99
N ASP A 874 23.27 8.70 -33.51
CA ASP A 874 22.43 8.66 -32.32
C ASP A 874 21.26 9.67 -32.40
N ILE A 875 20.20 9.46 -31.62
CA ILE A 875 18.95 10.22 -31.72
C ILE A 875 19.11 11.71 -31.33
N GLY A 876 18.24 12.56 -31.87
CA GLY A 876 18.23 14.01 -31.63
C GLY A 876 19.29 14.81 -32.40
N LYS A 877 20.31 14.15 -32.96
CA LYS A 877 21.42 14.79 -33.67
C LYS A 877 21.09 14.96 -35.17
N SER A 878 21.50 16.09 -35.77
CA SER A 878 21.33 16.37 -37.21
C SER A 878 22.39 15.66 -38.08
N VAL A 879 21.97 15.25 -39.27
CA VAL A 879 22.83 14.62 -40.28
C VAL A 879 22.57 15.12 -41.70
N LYS A 880 23.64 15.22 -42.49
CA LYS A 880 23.60 15.56 -43.93
C LYS A 880 23.34 14.28 -44.73
N TYR A 881 22.07 13.99 -45.01
CA TYR A 881 21.62 12.83 -45.79
C TYR A 881 21.77 13.08 -47.29
N LYS A 882 22.36 12.13 -48.01
CA LYS A 882 22.58 12.21 -49.45
C LYS A 882 21.34 11.73 -50.24
N LEU A 883 20.76 12.59 -51.06
CA LEU A 883 19.52 12.28 -51.81
C LEU A 883 19.72 11.34 -53.00
N ASN A 884 20.87 11.44 -53.68
CA ASN A 884 21.19 10.69 -54.89
C ASN A 884 22.68 10.32 -54.86
N ASN A 885 23.08 9.15 -55.36
CA ASN A 885 24.49 8.79 -55.46
C ASN A 885 25.21 9.47 -56.65
N GLN A 886 24.46 9.98 -57.64
CA GLN A 886 25.01 10.61 -58.86
C GLN A 886 25.28 12.13 -58.73
N GLU A 887 24.66 12.79 -57.76
CA GLU A 887 24.81 14.22 -57.48
C GLU A 887 25.27 14.37 -56.03
N ASP A 888 26.01 15.43 -55.67
CA ASP A 888 26.36 15.68 -54.25
C ASP A 888 25.28 16.49 -53.50
N THR A 889 24.01 16.33 -53.92
CA THR A 889 22.84 16.97 -53.34
C THR A 889 22.51 16.32 -51.99
N LYS A 890 22.71 17.07 -50.90
CA LYS A 890 22.44 16.65 -49.52
C LYS A 890 21.36 17.52 -48.90
N ILE A 891 20.62 16.95 -47.96
CA ILE A 891 19.66 17.66 -47.10
C ILE A 891 19.97 17.36 -45.64
N GLU A 892 19.65 18.29 -44.75
CA GLU A 892 19.75 18.06 -43.32
C GLU A 892 18.50 17.35 -42.80
N LEU A 893 18.69 16.33 -41.96
CA LEU A 893 17.62 15.59 -41.30
C LEU A 893 18.02 15.28 -39.85
N ILE A 894 17.05 15.30 -38.93
CA ILE A 894 17.23 14.90 -37.53
C ILE A 894 16.95 13.39 -37.37
N ILE A 895 17.80 12.69 -36.63
CA ILE A 895 17.61 11.26 -36.29
C ILE A 895 16.54 11.15 -35.19
N ILE A 896 15.39 10.53 -35.49
CA ILE A 896 14.28 10.35 -34.52
C ILE A 896 14.13 8.92 -33.98
N LYS A 897 14.70 7.93 -34.68
CA LYS A 897 14.91 6.57 -34.16
C LYS A 897 16.19 5.98 -34.73
N ASN A 898 16.99 5.34 -33.89
CA ASN A 898 18.06 4.42 -34.30
C ASN A 898 17.78 3.03 -33.68
N LYS A 899 17.97 1.98 -34.45
CA LYS A 899 18.16 0.61 -33.95
C LYS A 899 19.59 0.18 -34.29
N ILE A 900 20.45 0.12 -33.29
CA ILE A 900 21.84 -0.35 -33.40
C ILE A 900 21.84 -1.85 -33.11
N TYR A 901 22.49 -2.68 -33.92
CA TYR A 901 22.52 -4.13 -33.71
C TYR A 901 23.74 -4.79 -34.36
N MET A 902 24.13 -5.94 -33.84
CA MET A 902 25.18 -6.77 -34.43
C MET A 902 24.60 -7.86 -35.33
N SER A 903 25.20 -8.06 -36.51
CA SER A 903 24.94 -9.19 -37.42
C SER A 903 26.27 -9.59 -38.06
N ASP A 904 26.57 -10.89 -38.13
CA ASP A 904 27.77 -11.41 -38.80
C ASP A 904 29.10 -10.82 -38.25
N GLY A 905 29.12 -10.44 -36.96
CA GLY A 905 30.26 -9.77 -36.30
C GLY A 905 30.43 -8.28 -36.64
N ILE A 906 29.50 -7.69 -37.40
CA ILE A 906 29.50 -6.28 -37.82
C ILE A 906 28.38 -5.53 -37.08
N LEU A 907 28.70 -4.33 -36.60
CA LEU A 907 27.71 -3.40 -36.06
C LEU A 907 26.99 -2.63 -37.18
N TYR A 908 25.67 -2.54 -37.05
CA TYR A 908 24.76 -1.88 -37.98
C TYR A 908 23.83 -0.91 -37.28
N SER A 909 23.50 0.20 -37.95
CA SER A 909 22.43 1.14 -37.56
C SER A 909 21.28 1.12 -38.58
N ASP A 910 20.04 1.01 -38.09
CA ASP A 910 18.79 1.22 -38.83
C ASP A 910 18.18 2.57 -38.39
N LEU A 911 18.37 3.60 -39.23
CA LEU A 911 17.99 4.99 -38.92
C LEU A 911 16.63 5.37 -39.51
N THR A 912 15.84 6.11 -38.73
CA THR A 912 14.68 6.89 -39.21
C THR A 912 14.94 8.38 -38.98
N LEU A 913 14.82 9.16 -40.05
CA LEU A 913 15.24 10.56 -40.14
C LEU A 913 14.08 11.46 -40.60
N VAL A 914 14.03 12.72 -40.17
CA VAL A 914 12.95 13.67 -40.52
C VAL A 914 13.49 15.07 -40.83
N GLU A 915 12.83 15.80 -41.71
CA GLU A 915 13.07 17.24 -41.96
C GLU A 915 12.50 18.03 -40.76
N GLU A 916 13.23 19.00 -40.22
CA GLU A 916 12.87 19.65 -38.93
C GLU A 916 11.50 20.34 -38.96
N ASP A 917 11.17 21.01 -40.06
CA ASP A 917 9.87 21.67 -40.29
C ASP A 917 8.69 20.69 -40.38
N GLN A 918 8.96 19.40 -40.58
CA GLN A 918 7.97 18.32 -40.61
C GLN A 918 7.74 17.71 -39.21
N ILE A 919 8.45 18.16 -38.16
CA ILE A 919 8.24 17.72 -36.78
C ILE A 919 6.97 18.36 -36.22
N ASN A 920 5.93 17.55 -36.07
CA ASN A 920 4.65 17.93 -35.47
C ASN A 920 4.27 16.91 -34.39
N ILE A 921 4.60 17.25 -33.15
CA ILE A 921 4.39 16.42 -31.97
C ILE A 921 2.94 16.55 -31.50
N LEU A 922 2.28 15.41 -31.30
CA LEU A 922 0.95 15.39 -30.70
C LEU A 922 1.06 15.82 -29.23
N LYS A 923 0.37 16.90 -28.85
CA LYS A 923 0.32 17.36 -27.46
C LYS A 923 -0.19 16.25 -26.54
N GLU A 924 0.71 15.77 -25.69
CA GLU A 924 0.47 14.67 -24.77
C GLU A 924 -0.55 15.05 -23.70
N LYS A 925 -1.24 14.04 -23.18
CA LYS A 925 -2.32 14.22 -22.21
C LYS A 925 -2.11 13.31 -21.02
N ARG A 926 -2.26 13.87 -19.81
CA ARG A 926 -2.21 13.08 -18.59
C ARG A 926 -3.19 11.91 -18.65
N LYS A 927 -2.74 10.73 -18.24
CA LYS A 927 -3.50 9.47 -18.34
C LYS A 927 -4.71 9.41 -17.39
N ARG A 928 -4.76 10.29 -16.38
CA ARG A 928 -5.84 10.43 -15.39
C ARG A 928 -6.44 11.83 -15.46
N GLU A 929 -7.75 11.91 -15.66
CA GLU A 929 -8.45 13.20 -15.79
C GLU A 929 -8.68 13.84 -14.41
N ILE A 930 -8.49 15.16 -14.32
CA ILE A 930 -8.72 15.93 -13.07
C ILE A 930 -10.17 16.41 -12.91
N ALA A 931 -10.95 16.43 -13.99
CA ALA A 931 -12.35 16.88 -13.97
C ALA A 931 -13.15 16.18 -12.85
N GLY A 932 -13.86 16.94 -12.03
CA GLY A 932 -14.67 16.42 -10.92
C GLY A 932 -13.92 16.19 -9.60
N HIS A 933 -12.61 16.45 -9.53
CA HIS A 933 -11.84 16.40 -8.28
C HIS A 933 -11.75 17.78 -7.63
N SER A 934 -11.42 17.80 -6.33
CA SER A 934 -10.90 18.97 -5.63
C SER A 934 -9.56 18.66 -4.93
N PHE A 935 -8.86 19.72 -4.54
CA PHE A 935 -7.78 19.68 -3.54
C PHE A 935 -8.08 20.71 -2.47
N ARG A 936 -7.68 20.43 -1.21
CA ARG A 936 -7.81 21.40 -0.13
C ARG A 936 -6.73 22.48 -0.23
N ALA A 937 -7.11 23.72 0.03
CA ALA A 937 -6.21 24.85 0.08
C ALA A 937 -6.67 25.87 1.13
N GLU A 938 -5.73 26.59 1.75
CA GLU A 938 -6.01 27.69 2.68
C GLU A 938 -6.13 29.02 1.92
N ILE A 939 -7.13 29.83 2.21
CA ILE A 939 -7.30 31.18 1.65
C ILE A 939 -6.22 32.12 2.23
N LYS A 940 -5.36 32.68 1.37
CA LYS A 940 -4.29 33.62 1.78
C LYS A 940 -4.63 35.08 1.52
N GLN A 941 -5.26 35.40 0.39
CA GLN A 941 -5.79 36.74 0.09
C GLN A 941 -7.12 36.68 -0.66
N LEU A 942 -7.92 37.75 -0.56
CA LEU A 942 -9.13 37.96 -1.37
C LEU A 942 -9.09 39.31 -2.09
N ASP A 943 -9.57 39.37 -3.32
CA ASP A 943 -9.68 40.61 -4.10
C ASP A 943 -11.09 41.23 -4.09
N ASN A 944 -11.17 42.47 -4.57
CA ASN A 944 -12.42 43.21 -4.71
C ASN A 944 -13.32 42.74 -5.87
N LYS A 945 -13.05 41.57 -6.46
CA LYS A 945 -13.83 40.94 -7.55
C LYS A 945 -14.40 39.59 -7.13
N HIS A 946 -14.31 39.22 -5.86
CA HIS A 946 -14.71 37.91 -5.32
C HIS A 946 -13.88 36.75 -5.92
N ARG A 947 -12.56 36.94 -5.94
CA ARG A 947 -11.55 35.90 -6.19
C ARG A 947 -10.61 35.80 -4.98
N ALA A 948 -9.90 34.68 -4.85
CA ALA A 948 -8.92 34.49 -3.79
C ALA A 948 -7.65 33.77 -4.26
N GLN A 949 -6.53 34.10 -3.62
CA GLN A 949 -5.26 33.37 -3.68
C GLN A 949 -5.24 32.29 -2.60
N VAL A 950 -4.64 31.14 -2.90
CA VAL A 950 -4.72 29.94 -2.05
C VAL A 950 -3.41 29.17 -1.97
N GLU A 951 -3.10 28.60 -0.82
CA GLU A 951 -1.97 27.67 -0.63
C GLU A 951 -2.52 26.24 -0.49
N PHE A 952 -2.12 25.33 -1.38
CA PHE A 952 -2.60 23.95 -1.35
C PHE A 952 -1.95 23.15 -0.21
N LEU A 953 -2.76 22.37 0.51
CA LEU A 953 -2.33 21.69 1.75
C LEU A 953 -1.89 20.24 1.54
N ASP A 954 -2.56 19.50 0.64
CA ASP A 954 -2.36 18.05 0.46
C ASP A 954 -1.38 17.67 -0.68
N VAL A 955 -0.79 18.66 -1.36
CA VAL A 955 0.05 18.48 -2.55
C VAL A 955 1.18 19.50 -2.56
N PHE A 956 2.33 19.15 -3.16
CA PHE A 956 3.42 20.12 -3.32
C PHE A 956 2.95 21.31 -4.18
N ASN A 957 3.19 22.51 -3.68
CA ASN A 957 2.82 23.76 -4.33
C ASN A 957 3.77 24.86 -3.83
N GLU A 958 4.24 25.71 -4.75
CA GLU A 958 4.88 26.97 -4.39
C GLU A 958 3.82 28.08 -4.33
N TYR A 959 3.67 28.73 -3.18
CA TYR A 959 2.81 29.90 -3.01
C TYR A 959 3.67 31.16 -2.93
N ASP A 960 3.34 32.15 -3.75
CA ASP A 960 3.91 33.50 -3.71
C ASP A 960 2.77 34.52 -3.84
N GLU A 961 2.58 35.35 -2.82
CA GLU A 961 1.56 36.41 -2.79
C GLU A 961 1.65 37.36 -4.01
N ALA A 962 2.86 37.61 -4.53
CA ALA A 962 3.05 38.52 -5.65
C ALA A 962 2.65 37.94 -7.02
N THR A 963 2.63 36.62 -7.18
CA THR A 963 2.43 35.96 -8.48
C THR A 963 1.37 34.85 -8.51
N SER A 964 0.96 34.27 -7.38
CA SER A 964 -0.06 33.21 -7.31
C SER A 964 -1.41 33.64 -7.91
N TYR A 965 -2.06 32.72 -8.61
CA TYR A 965 -3.32 33.00 -9.31
C TYR A 965 -4.49 33.30 -8.37
N TYR A 966 -5.36 34.23 -8.82
CA TYR A 966 -6.61 34.58 -8.15
C TYR A 966 -7.77 33.72 -8.66
N PHE A 967 -8.05 32.62 -7.97
CA PHE A 967 -9.14 31.69 -8.25
C PHE A 967 -10.51 32.35 -8.07
N PRO A 968 -11.44 32.22 -9.04
CA PRO A 968 -12.79 32.71 -8.85
C PRO A 968 -13.58 31.84 -7.86
N LEU A 969 -14.34 32.50 -6.98
CA LEU A 969 -15.32 31.85 -6.12
C LEU A 969 -16.50 31.31 -6.94
N ASP A 970 -16.92 30.08 -6.66
CA ASP A 970 -18.13 29.51 -7.22
C ASP A 970 -19.37 30.14 -6.58
N LYS A 971 -20.46 30.25 -7.34
CA LYS A 971 -21.64 31.01 -6.92
C LYS A 971 -22.82 30.09 -6.62
N VAL A 972 -23.26 30.08 -5.36
CA VAL A 972 -24.48 29.39 -4.92
C VAL A 972 -25.72 29.92 -5.65
N TYR A 973 -25.74 31.22 -5.98
CA TYR A 973 -26.77 31.84 -6.81
C TYR A 973 -26.20 33.10 -7.51
N THR A 974 -26.84 33.55 -8.60
CA THR A 974 -26.33 34.58 -9.53
C THR A 974 -25.75 35.85 -8.86
N ASN A 975 -26.38 36.30 -7.77
CA ASN A 975 -26.01 37.50 -7.02
C ASN A 975 -25.64 37.22 -5.55
N SER A 976 -25.37 35.96 -5.18
CA SER A 976 -25.01 35.57 -3.82
C SER A 976 -23.50 35.35 -3.71
N TYR A 977 -22.83 36.27 -3.03
CA TYR A 977 -21.38 36.25 -2.81
C TYR A 977 -21.09 36.00 -1.32
N PHE A 978 -20.89 34.74 -0.97
CA PHE A 978 -20.31 34.35 0.31
C PHE A 978 -18.82 34.15 0.07
N ALA A 979 -18.03 35.15 0.42
CA ALA A 979 -16.57 35.06 0.35
C ALA A 979 -16.05 34.44 1.66
N PRO A 980 -15.11 33.47 1.59
CA PRO A 980 -14.46 32.93 2.77
C PRO A 980 -13.52 33.97 3.41
N GLU A 981 -13.07 33.72 4.62
CA GLU A 981 -12.12 34.55 5.36
C GLU A 981 -10.67 34.10 5.12
N VAL A 982 -9.69 34.95 5.44
CA VAL A 982 -8.27 34.58 5.34
C VAL A 982 -7.93 33.58 6.44
N GLY A 983 -7.36 32.44 6.07
CA GLY A 983 -7.16 31.28 6.93
C GLY A 983 -8.24 30.19 6.82
N ASP A 984 -9.32 30.40 6.07
CA ASP A 984 -10.31 29.34 5.79
C ASP A 984 -9.70 28.23 4.94
N ILE A 985 -9.92 26.97 5.33
CA ILE A 985 -9.64 25.79 4.50
C ILE A 985 -10.81 25.58 3.54
N ILE A 986 -10.52 25.50 2.23
CA ILE A 986 -11.49 25.37 1.15
C ILE A 986 -11.16 24.25 0.15
N ASP A 987 -12.16 23.83 -0.62
CA ASP A 987 -12.03 23.01 -1.83
C ASP A 987 -11.77 23.88 -3.06
N VAL A 988 -10.63 23.68 -3.73
CA VAL A 988 -10.41 24.12 -5.12
C VAL A 988 -10.91 23.04 -6.06
N TYR A 989 -12.05 23.26 -6.72
CA TYR A 989 -12.75 22.25 -7.53
C TYR A 989 -12.49 22.41 -9.04
N PHE A 990 -12.08 21.33 -9.71
CA PHE A 990 -11.70 21.30 -11.12
C PHE A 990 -12.89 20.94 -12.01
N LYS A 991 -13.59 21.95 -12.52
CA LYS A 991 -14.83 21.79 -13.33
C LYS A 991 -14.64 21.13 -14.69
N SER A 992 -13.40 21.00 -15.19
CA SER A 992 -13.14 20.49 -16.54
C SER A 992 -11.78 19.78 -16.65
N LYS A 993 -11.51 19.21 -17.82
CA LYS A 993 -10.21 18.60 -18.15
C LYS A 993 -9.08 19.63 -18.35
N ASN A 994 -9.43 20.91 -18.47
CA ASN A 994 -8.51 22.06 -18.48
C ASN A 994 -8.64 22.80 -17.13
N GLU A 995 -7.49 22.99 -16.49
CA GLU A 995 -7.31 23.47 -15.13
C GLU A 995 -7.69 24.94 -14.94
N ARG A 996 -7.65 25.77 -15.99
CA ARG A 996 -8.06 27.19 -15.92
C ARG A 996 -9.53 27.41 -15.51
N HIS A 997 -10.31 26.33 -15.46
CA HIS A 997 -11.70 26.31 -15.01
C HIS A 997 -11.85 25.79 -13.56
N ALA A 998 -10.75 25.75 -12.79
CA ALA A 998 -10.79 25.51 -11.35
C ALA A 998 -11.44 26.69 -10.61
N THR A 999 -12.27 26.40 -9.60
CA THR A 999 -12.97 27.41 -8.81
C THR A 999 -13.06 26.99 -7.34
N ILE A 1000 -12.92 27.93 -6.42
CA ILE A 1000 -13.12 27.68 -4.98
C ILE A 1000 -14.61 27.42 -4.73
N LYS A 1001 -14.95 26.35 -4.01
CA LYS A 1001 -16.34 25.82 -3.96
C LYS A 1001 -16.97 25.76 -2.56
N SER A 1002 -16.26 25.26 -1.57
CA SER A 1002 -16.77 24.93 -0.23
C SER A 1002 -15.67 25.14 0.81
N SER A 1003 -16.00 25.58 2.02
CA SER A 1003 -15.10 25.50 3.18
C SER A 1003 -15.32 24.19 3.92
N SER A 1004 -14.25 23.64 4.51
CA SER A 1004 -14.28 22.39 5.29
C SER A 1004 -13.87 22.63 6.74
N THR A 1005 -14.67 22.12 7.69
CA THR A 1005 -14.40 22.20 9.14
C THR A 1005 -13.49 21.05 9.58
N ASP A 1006 -12.28 20.98 8.99
CA ASP A 1006 -11.36 19.84 9.15
C ASP A 1006 -10.65 19.78 10.52
N ASN A 1007 -10.81 20.81 11.35
CA ASN A 1007 -10.07 21.01 12.60
C ASN A 1007 -10.62 20.26 13.83
N ASN A 1008 -11.51 19.27 13.66
CA ASN A 1008 -12.28 18.63 14.76
C ASN A 1008 -12.98 19.64 15.70
N GLN A 1009 -13.29 20.84 15.21
CA GLN A 1009 -14.02 21.84 15.99
C GLN A 1009 -15.48 21.39 16.16
N GLU A 1010 -15.89 21.16 17.41
CA GLU A 1010 -17.29 20.92 17.73
C GLU A 1010 -18.13 22.13 17.31
N VAL A 1011 -19.14 21.89 16.47
CA VAL A 1011 -20.10 22.93 16.09
C VAL A 1011 -21.00 23.19 17.30
N GLU A 1012 -20.71 24.26 18.06
CA GLU A 1012 -21.43 24.63 19.30
C GLU A 1012 -22.95 24.90 19.13
N ASN A 1013 -23.47 24.86 17.90
CA ASN A 1013 -24.88 25.11 17.58
C ASN A 1013 -25.60 23.78 17.31
N ASP A 1014 -26.83 23.66 17.82
CA ASP A 1014 -27.71 22.51 17.56
C ASP A 1014 -27.90 22.32 16.04
N PRO A 1015 -27.81 21.09 15.48
CA PRO A 1015 -28.09 20.84 14.06
C PRO A 1015 -29.48 21.27 13.56
N ALA A 1016 -30.45 21.47 14.45
CA ALA A 1016 -31.75 22.07 14.13
C ALA A 1016 -31.69 23.60 13.92
N ASP A 1017 -30.65 24.27 14.42
CA ASP A 1017 -30.41 25.71 14.28
C ASP A 1017 -29.65 26.03 12.98
N LYS A 1018 -30.38 26.47 11.96
CA LYS A 1018 -29.79 26.97 10.71
C LYS A 1018 -29.24 28.37 10.93
N VAL A 1019 -27.93 28.45 11.21
CA VAL A 1019 -27.21 29.69 11.51
C VAL A 1019 -26.40 30.22 10.34
N ILE A 1020 -26.35 31.55 10.21
CA ILE A 1020 -25.43 32.30 9.34
C ILE A 1020 -24.80 33.39 10.19
N PHE A 1021 -23.47 33.39 10.27
CA PHE A 1021 -22.69 34.43 10.96
C PHE A 1021 -21.98 35.35 9.96
N SER A 1022 -21.64 36.56 10.40
CA SER A 1022 -20.66 37.42 9.72
C SER A 1022 -19.37 37.48 10.54
N SER A 1023 -18.22 37.72 9.88
CA SER A 1023 -16.92 38.00 10.52
C SER A 1023 -16.98 39.03 11.66
N THR A 1024 -17.88 40.01 11.51
CA THR A 1024 -18.18 41.06 12.49
C THR A 1024 -19.03 40.61 13.69
N GLY A 1025 -19.45 39.35 13.76
CA GLY A 1025 -20.18 38.73 14.86
C GLY A 1025 -21.69 38.92 14.87
N ASN A 1026 -22.30 39.37 13.76
CA ASN A 1026 -23.77 39.40 13.62
C ASN A 1026 -24.27 38.01 13.20
N ALA A 1027 -25.51 37.67 13.56
CA ALA A 1027 -26.06 36.34 13.35
C ALA A 1027 -27.50 36.37 12.81
N ILE A 1028 -27.80 35.43 11.92
CA ILE A 1028 -29.16 35.02 11.55
C ILE A 1028 -29.31 33.57 12.03
N LYS A 1029 -30.41 33.24 12.71
CA LYS A 1029 -30.75 31.87 13.14
C LYS A 1029 -32.18 31.54 12.72
N LEU A 1030 -32.38 30.34 12.18
CA LEU A 1030 -33.68 29.75 11.87
C LEU A 1030 -33.80 28.37 12.53
N ASN A 1031 -34.86 28.14 13.30
CA ASN A 1031 -35.26 26.79 13.69
C ASN A 1031 -36.80 26.67 13.69
N ASN A 1032 -37.34 25.56 14.21
CA ASN A 1032 -38.79 25.30 14.20
C ASN A 1032 -39.61 26.23 15.13
N GLU A 1033 -38.98 26.94 16.08
CA GLU A 1033 -39.65 27.85 17.00
C GLU A 1033 -39.43 29.34 16.71
N VAL A 1034 -38.28 29.71 16.15
CA VAL A 1034 -37.85 31.10 16.08
C VAL A 1034 -37.03 31.43 14.83
N ILE A 1035 -37.35 32.59 14.25
CA ILE A 1035 -36.50 33.33 13.32
C ILE A 1035 -35.83 34.45 14.13
N SER A 1036 -34.52 34.40 14.28
CA SER A 1036 -33.74 35.34 15.09
C SER A 1036 -32.71 36.10 14.25
N LEU A 1037 -32.63 37.41 14.48
CA LEU A 1037 -31.67 38.34 13.88
C LEU A 1037 -30.97 39.08 15.02
N ALA A 1038 -29.66 38.89 15.17
CA ALA A 1038 -28.89 39.44 16.28
C ALA A 1038 -27.64 40.20 15.82
N SER A 1039 -27.34 41.32 16.48
CA SER A 1039 -26.06 42.01 16.33
C SER A 1039 -24.96 41.39 17.19
N LYS A 1040 -23.70 41.81 16.98
CA LYS A 1040 -22.55 41.36 17.78
C LYS A 1040 -22.83 41.38 19.29
N GLU A 1041 -22.51 40.27 19.96
CA GLU A 1041 -22.74 40.04 21.39
C GLU A 1041 -24.22 40.16 21.82
N LYS A 1042 -25.17 39.98 20.88
CA LYS A 1042 -26.63 40.11 21.08
C LYS A 1042 -27.07 41.46 21.66
N LYS A 1043 -26.29 42.52 21.43
CA LYS A 1043 -26.56 43.89 21.95
C LYS A 1043 -27.87 44.51 21.43
N SER A 1044 -28.33 44.00 20.29
CA SER A 1044 -29.71 44.12 19.79
C SER A 1044 -30.14 42.78 19.18
N SER A 1045 -31.41 42.40 19.34
CA SER A 1045 -32.01 41.27 18.64
C SER A 1045 -33.45 41.56 18.16
N LEU A 1046 -33.89 40.80 17.16
CA LEU A 1046 -35.27 40.62 16.74
C LEU A 1046 -35.53 39.11 16.69
N ASP A 1047 -36.43 38.63 17.52
CA ASP A 1047 -36.87 37.23 17.60
C ASP A 1047 -38.35 37.15 17.21
N VAL A 1048 -38.66 36.40 16.16
CA VAL A 1048 -40.02 36.15 15.68
C VAL A 1048 -40.40 34.70 15.95
N LYS A 1049 -41.39 34.49 16.82
CA LYS A 1049 -42.07 33.22 17.10
C LYS A 1049 -43.51 33.28 16.60
N GLU A 1050 -44.19 32.13 16.57
CA GLU A 1050 -45.56 31.97 16.03
C GLU A 1050 -46.58 33.00 16.57
N GLU A 1051 -46.65 33.20 17.89
CA GLU A 1051 -47.56 34.17 18.52
C GLU A 1051 -46.87 35.39 19.15
N LEU A 1052 -45.55 35.57 18.96
CA LEU A 1052 -44.77 36.58 19.68
C LEU A 1052 -43.60 37.14 18.85
N ILE A 1053 -43.58 38.45 18.65
CA ILE A 1053 -42.44 39.20 18.10
C ILE A 1053 -41.78 39.98 19.23
N ASN A 1054 -40.50 39.71 19.49
CA ASN A 1054 -39.67 40.46 20.42
C ASN A 1054 -38.61 41.25 19.66
N VAL A 1055 -38.47 42.55 19.97
CA VAL A 1055 -37.30 43.36 19.62
C VAL A 1055 -36.64 43.79 20.92
N ALA A 1056 -35.34 43.52 21.08
CA ALA A 1056 -34.58 43.83 22.29
C ALA A 1056 -33.30 44.60 21.98
N SER A 1057 -32.85 45.39 22.95
CA SER A 1057 -31.50 45.92 23.07
C SER A 1057 -31.13 46.08 24.56
N ASN A 1058 -29.87 46.37 24.85
CA ASN A 1058 -29.34 46.47 26.22
C ASN A 1058 -30.15 47.37 27.19
N THR A 1059 -30.95 48.33 26.68
CA THR A 1059 -31.71 49.29 27.51
C THR A 1059 -33.21 49.30 27.23
N SER A 1060 -33.69 48.56 26.23
CA SER A 1060 -35.06 48.67 25.69
C SER A 1060 -35.58 47.33 25.16
N GLN A 1061 -36.87 47.06 25.35
CA GLN A 1061 -37.56 45.88 24.85
C GLN A 1061 -38.95 46.25 24.33
N LEU A 1062 -39.35 45.64 23.22
CA LEU A 1062 -40.68 45.68 22.64
C LEU A 1062 -41.13 44.23 22.40
N ALA A 1063 -42.29 43.86 22.95
CA ALA A 1063 -42.91 42.56 22.75
C ALA A 1063 -44.32 42.77 22.17
N LEU A 1064 -44.64 42.11 21.06
CA LEU A 1064 -45.98 42.14 20.44
C LEU A 1064 -46.51 40.71 20.32
N SER A 1065 -47.73 40.48 20.81
CA SER A 1065 -48.43 39.20 20.73
C SER A 1065 -49.87 39.39 20.25
N SER A 1066 -50.62 38.28 20.18
CA SER A 1066 -52.07 38.26 19.91
C SER A 1066 -52.93 38.96 20.97
N THR A 1067 -52.43 39.14 22.19
CA THR A 1067 -53.21 39.62 23.37
C THR A 1067 -52.63 40.84 24.08
N TYR A 1068 -51.37 41.21 23.79
CA TYR A 1068 -50.75 42.40 24.36
C TYR A 1068 -49.62 42.98 23.50
N ILE A 1069 -49.35 44.27 23.69
CA ILE A 1069 -48.13 44.98 23.26
C ILE A 1069 -47.47 45.56 24.51
N ASN A 1070 -46.20 45.24 24.74
CA ASN A 1070 -45.42 45.72 25.89
C ASN A 1070 -44.13 46.42 25.43
N VAL A 1071 -43.90 47.65 25.92
CA VAL A 1071 -42.77 48.52 25.60
C VAL A 1071 -42.05 48.89 26.88
N LYS A 1072 -40.83 48.38 27.09
CA LYS A 1072 -40.06 48.58 28.32
C LYS A 1072 -38.73 49.26 28.03
N THR A 1073 -38.32 50.17 28.91
CA THR A 1073 -37.03 50.88 28.90
C THR A 1073 -36.55 51.06 30.33
N GLU A 1074 -35.32 51.57 30.54
CA GLU A 1074 -34.81 51.94 31.87
C GLU A 1074 -35.74 52.84 32.72
N LYS A 1075 -36.55 53.69 32.07
CA LYS A 1075 -37.26 54.81 32.72
C LYS A 1075 -38.76 54.84 32.44
N ALA A 1076 -39.25 53.99 31.56
CA ALA A 1076 -40.66 53.89 31.19
C ALA A 1076 -41.05 52.45 30.80
N ASN A 1077 -42.23 52.02 31.23
CA ASN A 1077 -42.84 50.75 30.83
C ASN A 1077 -44.31 50.99 30.44
N GLY A 1078 -44.67 50.64 29.20
CA GLY A 1078 -46.01 50.77 28.64
C GLY A 1078 -46.58 49.42 28.22
N LEU A 1079 -47.72 49.02 28.79
CA LEU A 1079 -48.45 47.78 28.47
C LEU A 1079 -49.80 48.15 27.87
N ILE A 1080 -50.16 47.51 26.76
CA ILE A 1080 -51.49 47.55 26.14
C ILE A 1080 -51.98 46.11 26.09
N ASP A 1081 -53.09 45.81 26.73
CA ASP A 1081 -53.77 44.51 26.71
C ASP A 1081 -55.29 44.70 26.60
N ASP A 1082 -56.05 43.62 26.40
CA ASP A 1082 -57.51 43.65 26.22
C ASP A 1082 -58.30 44.26 27.40
N SER A 1083 -57.67 44.41 28.58
CA SER A 1083 -58.30 44.97 29.78
C SER A 1083 -57.87 46.41 30.11
N LYS A 1084 -56.68 46.82 29.66
CA LYS A 1084 -56.12 48.15 29.99
C LYS A 1084 -55.01 48.61 29.04
N THR A 1085 -54.78 49.92 29.05
CA THR A 1085 -53.53 50.55 28.60
C THR A 1085 -52.88 51.25 29.78
N GLU A 1086 -51.69 50.80 30.17
CA GLU A 1086 -50.90 51.30 31.29
C GLU A 1086 -49.59 51.91 30.78
N PHE A 1087 -49.31 53.17 31.12
CA PHE A 1087 -48.04 53.83 30.84
C PHE A 1087 -47.40 54.33 32.14
N SER A 1088 -46.20 53.83 32.44
CA SER A 1088 -45.41 54.27 33.59
C SER A 1088 -44.16 55.04 33.16
N PHE A 1089 -43.81 56.09 33.91
CA PHE A 1089 -42.64 56.93 33.72
C PHE A 1089 -42.00 57.22 35.08
N GLY A 1090 -40.94 56.50 35.42
CA GLY A 1090 -40.36 56.51 36.77
C GLY A 1090 -41.39 56.08 37.82
N SER A 1091 -41.69 56.96 38.78
CA SER A 1091 -42.65 56.69 39.86
C SER A 1091 -44.11 57.04 39.52
N LYS A 1092 -44.41 57.49 38.29
CA LYS A 1092 -45.77 57.86 37.86
C LYS A 1092 -46.35 56.78 36.97
N VAL A 1093 -47.60 56.41 37.20
CA VAL A 1093 -48.34 55.42 36.39
C VAL A 1093 -49.67 56.02 35.93
N VAL A 1094 -49.97 55.89 34.65
CA VAL A 1094 -51.27 56.23 34.05
C VAL A 1094 -51.92 54.93 33.60
N VAL A 1095 -53.11 54.61 34.10
CA VAL A 1095 -53.88 53.44 33.68
C VAL A 1095 -55.19 53.90 33.05
N ILE A 1096 -55.46 53.41 31.84
CA ILE A 1096 -56.68 53.61 31.06
C ILE A 1096 -57.37 52.25 30.96
N SER A 1097 -58.64 52.17 31.33
CA SER A 1097 -59.45 50.94 31.36
C SER A 1097 -60.94 51.29 31.19
N ASP A 1098 -61.82 50.30 31.11
CA ASP A 1098 -63.27 50.53 31.05
C ASP A 1098 -63.83 51.26 32.29
N ASP A 1099 -63.20 51.10 33.46
CA ASP A 1099 -63.50 51.86 34.69
C ASP A 1099 -63.03 53.33 34.63
N GLY A 1100 -62.29 53.73 33.59
CA GLY A 1100 -61.85 55.09 33.32
C GLY A 1100 -60.32 55.27 33.30
N ILE A 1101 -59.89 56.53 33.47
CA ILE A 1101 -58.48 56.93 33.51
C ILE A 1101 -58.08 57.24 34.96
N SER A 1102 -57.02 56.60 35.44
CA SER A 1102 -56.40 56.85 36.73
C SER A 1102 -54.92 57.25 36.57
N VAL A 1103 -54.41 58.04 37.52
CA VAL A 1103 -53.01 58.45 37.58
C VAL A 1103 -52.54 58.34 39.03
N VAL A 1104 -51.38 57.68 39.22
CA VAL A 1104 -50.74 57.40 40.51
C VAL A 1104 -49.31 57.93 40.49
#